data_AF-Q0C7N9-F1
#
_entry.id   AF-Q0C7N9-F1
#
_cell.length_a   1.000
_cell.length_b   1.000
_cell.length_c   1.000
_cell.angle_alpha   90.00
_cell.angle_beta   90.00
_cell.angle_gamma   90.00
#
_symmetry.space_group_name_H-M   'P 1'
#
loop_
_entity.id
_entity.type
_entity.pdbx_description
1 polymer ?
#
loop_
_entity_poly.entity_id
_entity_poly.type
_entity_poly.pdbx_seq_one_letter_code
_entity_poly.pdbx_strand_id
1 'polypeptide(L)'
;MTVLKVNRMMEVAFENDLPLISLVQSAGVFLPQQFRVFHKGGQLFRDLAVRTQHGKPSCAIVFGSSTAGGAYHPALSDYTIFVENQAQAFLGGPPLVKMATGEDIEAEELGGAKVHAMTTGLADQIAVDEFDAIQKAREWMASLEAREPRVPGLIEPAAPRYPVDDLLALVNPDIRKPFDMREVLLRILDDSRLSLFKPKNTPIIFLHNVTGFMVGAKAEHNGIIKIGAQLVSAVSCSTVPHISIILGASYGAGNYAMCGRAYRPRFLFTWPTGRCSVMGPDQLSGVMERVQIASAKSKGQTLSPEKLQKQVKSFRDAVQADAACYATSSMLIDDGIIDPRDTRDVLGMCLEVVSLEEYTDPKAHMVLRRHGYLFATRSTDFSCVNLFTPPILTMQATNLNMSFNPGALNAAPLRPPLFVAPSPFAENGRPVIQRLLIANRGEIACRIAQTCRKLNITSVAVYADEDASSRHIKDADEAICIGSIEGSSINPFLNADLLVQTAVSAGVQAIHPGYGYLSENAEFADRVREAGLIFIGPSARAMSTLGDKRSSKDYLREHAPDVPLVPGFAGSTQDAESLASAAAEIGFPVMLKASAGGGGKGMRIVREAGQLKEELERAKSEAQRSFGSSDLILEKYLESSKHVEIQIVGDSHGEVLSFGDRDCSVQRRHQKVIEETPCTFLAEQVRQKMAATAVRIAKLIGYENAGTVEFIVDVQTGRFYFLEVNARLQVEHPITEEVTGVDLVSLQLFVAAGGRLRGLPVAQDLKLRGHAIECRLCAEDPQRNFFPEHGVVRLWRPSPTTVGDRDVRFETAIQTRSTVSIYFDSMIAKVVVWAPTRAAAIEKMIKVLASTACVGIRTNQLFLQRCLTNPAFADPGYTTAFIPSNLQQLLLGALGEGESGPGIQNAMYAIPALILRRLAQYRGHAVTRKPFQNVRKQFRNQRFDPVNVHCDISTLVGEDDAQASRMCLWCTDDGSSPQMTQTVHVIPLPEPVKLSERSETSAGKVTARYNAISQALRRGEVVSGPSYQVCIKSHLSIEHEAPDYSFLSLDLEIMINGSKILTNVVFPSVASSLGRLSSTPQQVLCHFPHLGTWVEFRCCSLLSFMESIRSVEQSQDAEQKSITAPMPCRVLSVAKKNGDDVKVGESVMVVESMKMEMSITASASGRFRTSWKQGDAVEEGKVLCTVE
;
A
#
# COMPACT_ATOMS: atom_id res chain seq x y z
N MET A 1 43.58 7.47 16.10
CA MET A 1 42.92 7.75 14.80
C MET A 1 42.53 6.49 14.03
N THR A 2 43.29 5.40 14.08
CA THR A 2 43.07 4.20 13.24
C THR A 2 41.68 3.56 13.42
N VAL A 3 41.21 3.39 14.66
CA VAL A 3 39.88 2.78 14.93
C VAL A 3 38.71 3.56 14.32
N LEU A 4 38.79 4.91 14.28
CA LEU A 4 37.75 5.74 13.68
C LEU A 4 37.71 5.60 12.16
N LYS A 5 38.88 5.41 11.53
CA LYS A 5 38.98 5.13 10.08
C LYS A 5 38.41 3.75 9.76
N VAL A 6 38.71 2.74 10.57
CA VAL A 6 38.18 1.38 10.41
C VAL A 6 36.65 1.39 10.60
N ASN A 7 36.13 2.06 11.64
CA ASN A 7 34.68 2.22 11.82
C ASN A 7 34.03 2.91 10.61
N ARG A 8 34.64 3.97 10.07
CA ARG A 8 34.12 4.61 8.86
C ARG A 8 34.21 3.70 7.64
N MET A 9 35.26 2.90 7.50
CA MET A 9 35.39 1.94 6.39
C MET A 9 34.34 0.83 6.47
N MET A 10 34.01 0.34 7.67
CA MET A 10 32.93 -0.63 7.86
C MET A 10 31.55 0.00 7.69
N GLU A 11 31.33 1.21 8.19
CA GLU A 11 30.11 1.99 7.91
C GLU A 11 29.95 2.16 6.41
N VAL A 12 31.01 2.52 5.69
CA VAL A 12 31.00 2.55 4.23
C VAL A 12 30.70 1.15 3.69
N ALA A 13 31.45 0.10 4.02
CA ALA A 13 31.19 -1.24 3.50
C ALA A 13 29.76 -1.76 3.79
N PHE A 14 29.15 -1.37 4.91
CA PHE A 14 27.79 -1.70 5.32
C PHE A 14 26.74 -0.84 4.58
N GLU A 15 26.94 0.49 4.52
CA GLU A 15 26.16 1.45 3.70
C GLU A 15 26.19 1.04 2.21
N ASN A 16 27.27 0.37 1.81
CA ASN A 16 27.60 0.09 0.42
C ASN A 16 27.38 -1.40 0.05
N ASP A 17 26.83 -2.21 0.97
CA ASP A 17 26.58 -3.63 0.76
C ASP A 17 27.77 -4.43 0.17
N LEU A 18 28.99 -4.08 0.56
CA LEU A 18 30.20 -4.69 0.03
C LEU A 18 30.62 -5.86 0.93
N PRO A 19 31.06 -7.02 0.39
CA PRO A 19 31.79 -8.02 1.18
C PRO A 19 33.05 -7.41 1.80
N LEU A 20 33.36 -7.77 3.04
CA LEU A 20 34.51 -7.22 3.75
C LEU A 20 35.65 -8.24 3.77
N ILE A 21 36.81 -7.88 3.21
CA ILE A 21 38.06 -8.63 3.42
C ILE A 21 38.97 -7.79 4.30
N SER A 22 39.23 -8.27 5.51
CA SER A 22 40.05 -7.58 6.51
C SER A 22 41.43 -8.19 6.58
N LEU A 23 42.46 -7.39 6.32
CA LEU A 23 43.85 -7.77 6.56
C LEU A 23 44.21 -7.36 7.99
N VAL A 24 44.37 -8.33 8.88
CA VAL A 24 44.43 -8.13 10.33
C VAL A 24 45.85 -8.28 10.86
N GLN A 25 46.36 -7.18 11.42
CA GLN A 25 47.56 -7.12 12.26
C GLN A 25 47.39 -5.99 13.28
N SER A 26 47.42 -6.32 14.58
CA SER A 26 47.12 -5.39 15.67
C SER A 26 47.84 -5.74 16.96
N ALA A 27 48.60 -4.78 17.50
CA ALA A 27 49.24 -4.88 18.81
C ALA A 27 48.34 -4.48 20.00
N GLY A 28 47.03 -4.29 19.76
CA GLY A 28 46.06 -3.89 20.80
C GLY A 28 45.94 -2.37 21.02
N VAL A 29 45.42 -1.97 22.18
CA VAL A 29 45.16 -0.56 22.52
C VAL A 29 46.37 0.06 23.21
N PHE A 30 46.73 1.30 22.83
CA PHE A 30 47.70 2.10 23.56
C PHE A 30 47.11 2.53 24.92
N LEU A 31 47.51 1.82 25.98
CA LEU A 31 46.93 1.91 27.32
C LEU A 31 46.84 3.33 27.93
N PRO A 32 47.80 4.25 27.71
CA PRO A 32 47.66 5.63 28.19
C PRO A 32 46.50 6.42 27.56
N GLN A 33 45.95 5.97 26.43
CA GLN A 33 44.81 6.60 25.74
C GLN A 33 43.52 5.77 25.83
N GLN A 34 43.49 4.74 26.69
CA GLN A 34 42.42 3.75 26.75
C GLN A 34 41.00 4.35 26.78
N PHE A 35 40.77 5.37 27.61
CA PHE A 35 39.45 5.99 27.78
C PHE A 35 38.93 6.68 26.51
N ARG A 36 39.83 7.15 25.63
CA ARG A 36 39.46 7.78 24.36
C ARG A 36 39.08 6.79 23.27
N VAL A 37 39.53 5.54 23.36
CA VAL A 37 39.41 4.55 22.27
C VAL A 37 38.57 3.32 22.64
N PHE A 38 38.37 3.04 23.92
CA PHE A 38 37.67 1.83 24.39
C PHE A 38 36.27 1.67 23.79
N HIS A 39 35.42 2.68 23.94
CA HIS A 39 34.07 2.68 23.35
C HIS A 39 34.05 2.59 21.80
N LYS A 40 34.98 3.27 21.12
CA LYS A 40 35.10 3.21 19.64
C LYS A 40 35.62 1.87 19.15
N GLY A 41 36.44 1.18 19.96
CA GLY A 41 36.88 -0.19 19.70
C GLY A 41 35.74 -1.19 19.81
N GLY A 42 34.87 -1.05 20.81
CA GLY A 42 33.67 -1.90 20.93
C GLY A 42 32.69 -1.78 19.75
N GLN A 43 32.59 -0.59 19.14
CA GLN A 43 31.77 -0.37 17.94
C GLN A 43 32.18 -1.29 16.77
N LEU A 44 33.48 -1.51 16.57
CA LEU A 44 33.99 -2.39 15.51
C LEU A 44 33.45 -3.83 15.64
N PHE A 45 33.40 -4.36 16.86
CA PHE A 45 32.93 -5.72 17.11
C PHE A 45 31.42 -5.86 16.89
N ARG A 46 30.65 -4.87 17.36
CA ARG A 46 29.20 -4.80 17.11
C ARG A 46 28.90 -4.77 15.61
N ASP A 47 29.59 -3.90 14.88
CA ASP A 47 29.30 -3.67 13.46
C ASP A 47 29.63 -4.91 12.62
N LEU A 48 30.67 -5.68 12.96
CA LEU A 48 30.97 -6.98 12.34
C LEU A 48 29.87 -8.02 12.60
N ALA A 49 29.40 -8.15 13.83
CA ALA A 49 28.35 -9.12 14.17
C ALA A 49 27.00 -8.78 13.52
N VAL A 50 26.59 -7.51 13.55
CA VAL A 50 25.37 -7.02 12.87
C VAL A 50 25.44 -7.26 11.37
N ARG A 51 26.63 -7.05 10.79
CA ARG A 51 26.88 -7.31 9.38
C ARG A 51 26.65 -8.78 9.01
N THR A 52 27.23 -9.72 9.76
CA THR A 52 26.96 -11.17 9.59
C THR A 52 25.47 -11.51 9.70
N GLN A 53 24.75 -10.95 10.69
CA GLN A 53 23.31 -11.17 10.85
C GLN A 53 22.49 -10.73 9.63
N HIS A 54 22.87 -9.63 8.97
CA HIS A 54 22.25 -9.16 7.74
C HIS A 54 22.68 -9.94 6.49
N GLY A 55 23.30 -11.12 6.66
CA GLY A 55 23.79 -11.97 5.58
C GLY A 55 24.91 -11.31 4.78
N LYS A 56 25.65 -10.38 5.37
CA LYS A 56 26.71 -9.62 4.68
C LYS A 56 28.08 -10.25 4.98
N PRO A 57 28.70 -10.94 4.01
CA PRO A 57 29.85 -11.81 4.26
C PRO A 57 31.12 -11.03 4.59
N SER A 58 31.86 -11.48 5.60
CA SER A 58 33.13 -10.93 6.07
C SER A 58 34.21 -12.02 6.19
N CYS A 59 35.41 -11.75 5.68
CA CYS A 59 36.57 -12.63 5.77
C CYS A 59 37.74 -11.90 6.42
N ALA A 60 38.37 -12.49 7.43
CA ALA A 60 39.59 -11.96 8.05
C ALA A 60 40.81 -12.80 7.68
N ILE A 61 41.85 -12.13 7.18
CA ILE A 61 43.17 -12.71 6.95
C ILE A 61 44.11 -12.19 8.02
N VAL A 62 44.67 -13.07 8.84
CA VAL A 62 45.60 -12.71 9.93
C VAL A 62 47.02 -12.91 9.43
N PHE A 63 47.76 -11.81 9.26
CA PHE A 63 49.15 -11.82 8.77
C PHE A 63 50.19 -11.79 9.89
N GLY A 64 49.79 -11.41 11.10
CA GLY A 64 50.72 -11.21 12.22
C GLY A 64 50.02 -11.23 13.56
N SER A 65 50.63 -10.59 14.57
CA SER A 65 50.05 -10.52 15.91
C SER A 65 48.71 -9.77 15.92
N SER A 66 47.73 -10.33 16.62
CA SER A 66 46.37 -9.82 16.82
C SER A 66 46.00 -9.92 18.30
N THR A 67 46.32 -8.88 19.07
CA THR A 67 46.24 -8.91 20.54
C THR A 67 45.00 -8.20 21.09
N ALA A 68 44.44 -8.72 22.19
CA ALA A 68 43.33 -8.14 22.95
C ALA A 68 42.09 -7.88 22.07
N GLY A 69 41.70 -6.61 21.90
CA GLY A 69 40.60 -6.25 21.01
C GLY A 69 40.83 -6.65 19.54
N GLY A 70 42.08 -6.76 19.10
CA GLY A 70 42.41 -7.24 17.76
C GLY A 70 41.96 -8.69 17.51
N ALA A 71 42.03 -9.55 18.53
CA ALA A 71 41.69 -10.96 18.43
C ALA A 71 40.19 -11.22 18.18
N TYR A 72 39.33 -10.27 18.55
CA TYR A 72 37.88 -10.36 18.30
C TYR A 72 37.50 -10.13 16.83
N HIS A 73 38.35 -9.46 16.04
CA HIS A 73 38.06 -9.21 14.63
C HIS A 73 38.00 -10.51 13.81
N PRO A 74 39.03 -11.39 13.81
CA PRO A 74 38.91 -12.68 13.14
C PRO A 74 37.81 -13.54 13.79
N ALA A 75 37.65 -13.51 15.11
CA ALA A 75 36.62 -14.30 15.80
C ALA A 75 35.17 -13.95 15.43
N LEU A 76 34.93 -12.74 14.93
CA LEU A 76 33.61 -12.24 14.50
C LEU A 76 33.45 -12.19 12.98
N SER A 77 34.43 -12.67 12.21
CA SER A 77 34.31 -12.77 10.75
C SER A 77 33.67 -14.10 10.35
N ASP A 78 32.95 -14.11 9.24
CA ASP A 78 32.28 -15.32 8.70
C ASP A 78 33.26 -16.37 8.19
N TYR A 79 34.48 -15.94 7.86
CA TYR A 79 35.56 -16.81 7.40
C TYR A 79 36.93 -16.26 7.81
N THR A 80 37.85 -17.14 8.19
CA THR A 80 39.16 -16.74 8.73
C THR A 80 40.31 -17.54 8.13
N ILE A 81 41.38 -16.82 7.78
CA ILE A 81 42.58 -17.40 7.18
C ILE A 81 43.80 -16.95 7.99
N PHE A 82 44.56 -17.89 8.53
CA PHE A 82 45.78 -17.61 9.30
C PHE A 82 47.01 -18.01 8.50
N VAL A 83 47.98 -17.10 8.38
CA VAL A 83 49.27 -17.40 7.74
C VAL A 83 50.17 -18.19 8.70
N GLU A 84 50.65 -19.35 8.25
CA GLU A 84 51.46 -20.27 9.04
C GLU A 84 52.76 -19.60 9.56
N ASN A 85 53.11 -19.85 10.82
CA ASN A 85 54.31 -19.32 11.49
C ASN A 85 54.42 -17.78 11.56
N GLN A 86 53.34 -17.06 11.28
CA GLN A 86 53.29 -15.59 11.34
C GLN A 86 52.07 -15.08 12.11
N ALA A 87 50.90 -15.68 11.86
CA ALA A 87 49.65 -15.27 12.48
C ALA A 87 49.55 -15.72 13.93
N GLN A 88 49.30 -14.78 14.85
CA GLN A 88 49.17 -15.03 16.28
C GLN A 88 48.00 -14.25 16.85
N ALA A 89 47.10 -14.87 17.62
CA ALA A 89 45.98 -14.17 18.26
C ALA A 89 45.81 -14.59 19.74
N PHE A 90 45.58 -13.61 20.63
CA PHE A 90 45.39 -13.86 22.07
C PHE A 90 44.75 -12.65 22.77
N LEU A 91 43.99 -12.87 23.84
CA LEU A 91 43.42 -11.77 24.65
C LEU A 91 44.49 -11.04 25.46
N GLY A 92 45.51 -11.77 25.92
CA GLY A 92 46.69 -11.23 26.57
C GLY A 92 47.95 -11.88 26.02
N GLY A 93 48.91 -11.07 25.56
CA GLY A 93 50.16 -11.63 25.02
C GLY A 93 51.08 -12.23 26.08
N PRO A 94 52.13 -12.95 25.67
CA PRO A 94 53.06 -13.63 26.57
C PRO A 94 53.56 -12.80 27.77
N PRO A 95 53.93 -11.51 27.60
CA PRO A 95 54.37 -10.70 28.74
C PRO A 95 53.25 -10.44 29.76
N LEU A 96 52.00 -10.35 29.31
CA LEU A 96 50.83 -10.14 30.16
C LEU A 96 50.42 -11.43 30.85
N VAL A 97 50.47 -12.57 30.16
CA VAL A 97 50.21 -13.90 30.73
C VAL A 97 51.22 -14.21 31.83
N LYS A 98 52.52 -14.03 31.57
CA LYS A 98 53.58 -14.19 32.58
C LYS A 98 53.40 -13.30 33.79
N MET A 99 52.89 -12.08 33.59
CA MET A 99 52.62 -11.15 34.67
C MET A 99 51.38 -11.55 35.48
N ALA A 100 50.29 -11.92 34.82
CA ALA A 100 48.99 -12.17 35.46
C ALA A 100 48.91 -13.57 36.10
N THR A 101 49.60 -14.55 35.53
CA THR A 101 49.48 -15.97 35.91
C THR A 101 50.81 -16.59 36.33
N GLY A 102 51.95 -15.96 36.04
CA GLY A 102 53.29 -16.53 36.25
C GLY A 102 53.75 -17.48 35.16
N GLU A 103 52.90 -17.81 34.19
CA GLU A 103 53.17 -18.74 33.09
C GLU A 103 54.15 -18.14 32.06
N ASP A 104 55.26 -18.85 31.78
CA ASP A 104 56.24 -18.47 30.76
C ASP A 104 55.97 -19.29 29.49
N ILE A 105 55.33 -18.67 28.49
CA ILE A 105 54.86 -19.33 27.27
C ILE A 105 55.20 -18.48 26.04
N GLU A 106 55.60 -19.14 24.95
CA GLU A 106 55.90 -18.46 23.70
C GLU A 106 54.62 -18.12 22.91
N ALA A 107 54.69 -17.09 22.05
CA ALA A 107 53.52 -16.58 21.35
C ALA A 107 52.86 -17.62 20.41
N GLU A 108 53.65 -18.51 19.82
CA GLU A 108 53.16 -19.57 18.92
C GLU A 108 52.42 -20.68 19.67
N GLU A 109 52.91 -21.07 20.86
CA GLU A 109 52.23 -22.03 21.74
C GLU A 109 50.97 -21.45 22.39
N LEU A 110 50.96 -20.14 22.65
CA LEU A 110 49.81 -19.47 23.25
C LEU A 110 48.65 -19.31 22.25
N GLY A 111 48.93 -18.92 21.01
CA GLY A 111 47.89 -18.56 20.03
C GLY A 111 48.36 -18.49 18.58
N GLY A 112 49.28 -19.36 18.15
CA GLY A 112 49.72 -19.44 16.77
C GLY A 112 48.68 -20.02 15.80
N ALA A 113 48.95 -19.95 14.49
CA ALA A 113 48.05 -20.41 13.43
C ALA A 113 47.59 -21.88 13.61
N LYS A 114 48.51 -22.77 14.01
CA LYS A 114 48.21 -24.19 14.27
C LYS A 114 47.32 -24.40 15.48
N VAL A 115 47.57 -23.67 16.57
CA VAL A 115 46.75 -23.70 17.78
C VAL A 115 45.32 -23.28 17.43
N HIS A 116 45.16 -22.22 16.64
CA HIS A 116 43.83 -21.72 16.27
C HIS A 116 43.09 -22.57 15.24
N ALA A 117 43.78 -23.21 14.31
CA ALA A 117 43.15 -24.10 13.34
C ALA A 117 42.80 -25.48 13.92
N MET A 118 43.68 -26.03 14.79
CA MET A 118 43.55 -27.42 15.26
C MET A 118 42.92 -27.54 16.64
N THR A 119 43.07 -26.54 17.51
CA THR A 119 42.63 -26.62 18.92
C THR A 119 41.42 -25.74 19.18
N THR A 120 41.50 -24.45 18.87
CA THR A 120 40.44 -23.49 19.26
C THR A 120 39.36 -23.32 18.19
N GLY A 121 39.64 -23.70 16.94
CA GLY A 121 38.76 -23.48 15.78
C GLY A 121 38.48 -22.00 15.52
N LEU A 122 39.47 -21.14 15.72
CA LEU A 122 39.45 -19.71 15.39
C LEU A 122 39.97 -19.43 13.97
N ALA A 123 40.69 -20.38 13.37
CA ALA A 123 41.14 -20.32 11.98
C ALA A 123 40.39 -21.38 11.15
N ASP A 124 39.68 -20.97 10.11
CA ASP A 124 38.98 -21.88 9.19
C ASP A 124 39.92 -22.49 8.15
N GLN A 125 40.95 -21.73 7.74
CA GLN A 125 42.06 -22.22 6.92
C GLN A 125 43.42 -21.71 7.41
N ILE A 126 44.43 -22.55 7.22
CA ILE A 126 45.84 -22.13 7.28
C ILE A 126 46.29 -21.87 5.84
N ALA A 127 46.94 -20.73 5.63
CA ALA A 127 47.65 -20.40 4.40
C ALA A 127 49.16 -20.54 4.61
N VAL A 128 49.88 -21.07 3.62
CA VAL A 128 51.33 -21.27 3.74
C VAL A 128 52.12 -19.95 3.68
N ASP A 129 51.58 -18.95 2.99
CA ASP A 129 52.11 -17.59 2.89
C ASP A 129 51.00 -16.56 2.64
N GLU A 130 51.38 -15.28 2.51
CA GLU A 130 50.44 -14.17 2.32
C GLU A 130 49.70 -14.23 0.97
N PHE A 131 50.32 -14.78 -0.08
CA PHE A 131 49.73 -14.87 -1.41
C PHE A 131 48.67 -15.97 -1.46
N ASP A 132 48.96 -17.13 -0.88
CA ASP A 132 48.02 -18.22 -0.68
C ASP A 132 46.81 -17.76 0.16
N ALA A 133 47.05 -16.94 1.18
CA ALA A 133 45.97 -16.39 2.01
C ALA A 133 45.01 -15.50 1.21
N ILE A 134 45.53 -14.64 0.34
CA ILE A 134 44.72 -13.78 -0.54
C ILE A 134 43.96 -14.61 -1.58
N GLN A 135 44.58 -15.65 -2.12
CA GLN A 135 43.92 -16.56 -3.08
C GLN A 135 42.71 -17.25 -2.44
N LYS A 136 42.90 -17.85 -1.26
CA LYS A 136 41.83 -18.53 -0.50
C LYS A 136 40.67 -17.60 -0.17
N ALA A 137 40.95 -16.33 0.16
CA ALA A 137 39.90 -15.33 0.39
C ALA A 137 39.07 -15.03 -0.87
N ARG A 138 39.71 -15.01 -2.05
CA ARG A 138 39.00 -14.82 -3.34
C ARG A 138 38.11 -16.01 -3.70
N GLU A 139 38.57 -17.22 -3.41
CA GLU A 139 37.80 -18.45 -3.65
C GLU A 139 36.56 -18.51 -2.76
N TRP A 140 36.71 -18.19 -1.47
CA TRP A 140 35.56 -18.08 -0.56
C TRP A 140 34.54 -17.03 -1.02
N MET A 141 35.02 -15.86 -1.45
CA MET A 141 34.18 -14.78 -1.98
C MET A 141 33.31 -15.20 -3.17
N ALA A 142 33.74 -16.19 -3.95
CA ALA A 142 32.98 -16.69 -5.09
C ALA A 142 31.80 -17.60 -4.72
N SER A 143 31.62 -17.97 -3.44
CA SER A 143 30.76 -19.10 -3.01
C SER A 143 29.47 -18.73 -2.24
N LEU A 144 29.09 -17.44 -2.16
CA LEU A 144 28.09 -16.94 -1.18
C LEU A 144 26.66 -16.78 -1.76
N GLU A 145 25.66 -17.54 -1.25
CA GLU A 145 24.18 -17.41 -1.44
C GLU A 145 23.41 -17.58 -0.09
N ALA A 146 22.23 -16.94 0.16
CA ALA A 146 21.58 -16.94 1.50
C ALA A 146 20.01 -17.01 1.57
N ARG A 147 19.48 -17.45 2.74
CA ARG A 147 18.07 -17.82 3.13
C ARG A 147 17.60 -17.12 4.45
N GLU A 148 16.30 -17.15 4.82
CA GLU A 148 15.71 -16.52 6.05
C GLU A 148 14.71 -17.37 6.90
N PRO A 149 14.50 -17.05 8.21
CA PRO A 149 13.31 -17.45 9.02
C PRO A 149 12.64 -16.34 9.93
N ARG A 150 11.38 -16.58 10.42
CA ARG A 150 10.45 -15.69 11.19
C ARG A 150 9.95 -16.25 12.53
N VAL A 151 9.56 -15.44 13.57
CA VAL A 151 8.61 -15.86 14.68
C VAL A 151 8.04 -14.72 15.66
N PRO A 152 7.10 -14.92 16.68
CA PRO A 152 6.01 -13.98 17.17
C PRO A 152 6.00 -13.57 18.70
N GLY A 153 4.91 -12.95 19.27
CA GLY A 153 4.82 -12.00 20.45
C GLY A 153 4.34 -12.40 21.91
N LEU A 154 3.90 -11.39 22.75
CA LEU A 154 4.04 -11.22 24.26
C LEU A 154 2.75 -11.06 25.16
N ILE A 155 2.89 -11.04 26.53
CA ILE A 155 1.87 -11.03 27.66
C ILE A 155 2.21 -9.98 28.82
N GLU A 156 1.28 -9.64 29.75
CA GLU A 156 1.31 -8.55 30.81
C GLU A 156 1.95 -8.83 32.25
N PRO A 157 2.37 -7.78 33.03
CA PRO A 157 3.21 -7.82 34.28
C PRO A 157 2.56 -7.81 35.72
N ALA A 158 3.34 -8.06 36.84
CA ALA A 158 2.90 -8.18 38.28
C ALA A 158 3.96 -7.81 39.40
N ALA A 159 3.64 -7.64 40.70
CA ALA A 159 4.61 -7.15 41.74
C ALA A 159 5.59 -8.23 42.36
N PRO A 160 6.84 -7.90 42.81
CA PRO A 160 7.81 -8.84 43.41
C PRO A 160 7.45 -9.33 44.82
N ARG A 161 7.94 -10.51 45.22
CA ARG A 161 7.64 -11.12 46.54
C ARG A 161 8.49 -10.60 47.70
N TYR A 162 9.66 -10.01 47.45
CA TYR A 162 10.61 -9.59 48.49
C TYR A 162 10.74 -8.05 48.57
N PRO A 163 10.97 -7.47 49.77
CA PRO A 163 11.11 -6.01 49.92
C PRO A 163 12.33 -5.46 49.17
N VAL A 164 12.13 -4.31 48.50
CA VAL A 164 13.18 -3.65 47.71
C VAL A 164 14.26 -3.01 48.61
N ASP A 165 13.94 -2.62 49.85
CA ASP A 165 14.85 -1.94 50.79
C ASP A 165 16.09 -2.77 51.18
N ASP A 166 15.98 -4.09 51.11
CA ASP A 166 17.07 -5.03 51.39
C ASP A 166 18.26 -4.90 50.43
N LEU A 167 18.06 -4.30 49.25
CA LEU A 167 19.12 -4.16 48.25
C LEU A 167 20.34 -3.42 48.81
N LEU A 168 20.15 -2.42 49.69
CA LEU A 168 21.27 -1.66 50.27
C LEU A 168 22.18 -2.51 51.17
N ALA A 169 21.64 -3.55 51.81
CA ALA A 169 22.43 -4.46 52.66
C ALA A 169 23.23 -5.47 51.84
N LEU A 170 22.83 -5.74 50.59
CA LEU A 170 23.52 -6.63 49.65
C LEU A 170 24.72 -5.95 48.96
N VAL A 171 24.75 -4.62 48.90
CA VAL A 171 25.83 -3.85 48.27
C VAL A 171 27.04 -3.75 49.20
N ASN A 172 28.11 -4.45 48.85
CA ASN A 172 29.38 -4.36 49.58
C ASN A 172 30.21 -3.14 49.09
N PRO A 173 30.70 -2.27 49.99
CA PRO A 173 31.59 -1.18 49.60
C PRO A 173 32.94 -1.64 49.06
N ASP A 174 33.38 -2.87 49.35
CA ASP A 174 34.56 -3.49 48.74
C ASP A 174 34.19 -4.21 47.43
N ILE A 175 34.46 -3.55 46.29
CA ILE A 175 34.17 -4.03 44.93
C ILE A 175 34.87 -5.34 44.54
N ARG A 176 35.80 -5.85 45.36
CA ARG A 176 36.48 -7.13 45.14
C ARG A 176 35.69 -8.31 45.68
N LYS A 177 34.68 -8.07 46.52
CA LYS A 177 33.83 -9.13 47.07
C LYS A 177 32.56 -9.26 46.21
N PRO A 178 32.36 -10.40 45.51
CA PRO A 178 31.14 -10.63 44.75
C PRO A 178 29.97 -10.79 45.72
N PHE A 179 28.77 -10.37 45.29
CA PHE A 179 27.51 -10.62 45.99
C PHE A 179 26.57 -11.44 45.09
N ASP A 180 25.60 -12.12 45.68
CA ASP A 180 24.74 -13.06 44.95
C ASP A 180 23.71 -12.31 44.09
N MET A 181 23.84 -12.44 42.77
CA MET A 181 22.92 -11.81 41.81
C MET A 181 21.51 -12.38 41.88
N ARG A 182 21.32 -13.59 42.41
CA ARG A 182 20.00 -14.17 42.61
C ARG A 182 19.21 -13.38 43.66
N GLU A 183 19.85 -12.98 44.75
CA GLU A 183 19.23 -12.17 45.81
C GLU A 183 18.79 -10.78 45.30
N VAL A 184 19.54 -10.24 44.34
CA VAL A 184 19.20 -8.98 43.65
C VAL A 184 18.01 -9.19 42.70
N LEU A 185 18.04 -10.21 41.85
CA LEU A 185 16.97 -10.49 40.88
C LEU A 185 15.61 -10.77 41.56
N LEU A 186 15.61 -11.48 42.70
CA LEU A 186 14.40 -11.80 43.44
C LEU A 186 13.65 -10.56 43.95
N ARG A 187 14.34 -9.44 44.18
CA ARG A 187 13.75 -8.17 44.65
C ARG A 187 13.35 -7.23 43.51
N ILE A 188 13.69 -7.58 42.27
CA ILE A 188 13.48 -6.75 41.07
C ILE A 188 12.47 -7.38 40.10
N LEU A 189 12.29 -8.69 40.05
CA LEU A 189 11.42 -9.35 39.07
C LEU A 189 9.97 -9.53 39.57
N ASP A 190 9.04 -9.49 38.62
CA ASP A 190 7.60 -9.65 38.84
C ASP A 190 7.25 -11.02 39.44
N ASP A 191 6.54 -11.00 40.58
CA ASP A 191 6.27 -12.16 41.46
C ASP A 191 7.54 -12.94 41.87
N SER A 192 8.73 -12.32 41.74
CA SER A 192 10.04 -12.97 41.94
C SER A 192 10.21 -14.27 41.14
N ARG A 193 9.47 -14.41 40.03
CA ARG A 193 9.48 -15.61 39.18
C ARG A 193 10.71 -15.60 38.28
N LEU A 194 11.45 -16.71 38.31
CA LEU A 194 12.61 -16.96 37.47
C LEU A 194 12.31 -18.18 36.59
N SER A 195 12.15 -17.97 35.29
CA SER A 195 12.07 -19.05 34.30
C SER A 195 13.39 -19.14 33.55
N LEU A 196 13.98 -20.33 33.45
CA LEU A 196 15.18 -20.60 32.67
C LEU A 196 14.78 -21.20 31.31
N PHE A 197 14.10 -20.42 30.48
CA PHE A 197 13.78 -20.79 29.10
C PHE A 197 13.51 -19.56 28.22
N LYS A 198 13.84 -19.60 26.93
CA LYS A 198 13.71 -18.47 25.97
C LYS A 198 12.37 -18.50 25.20
N PRO A 199 11.43 -17.58 25.46
CA PRO A 199 10.49 -17.08 24.46
C PRO A 199 10.94 -15.72 23.90
N LYS A 200 10.20 -15.19 22.92
CA LYS A 200 10.62 -14.10 22.03
C LYS A 200 10.23 -12.70 22.51
N ASN A 201 11.02 -11.74 22.04
CA ASN A 201 10.84 -10.28 22.11
C ASN A 201 10.87 -9.58 23.48
N THR A 202 11.33 -10.23 24.56
CA THR A 202 11.49 -9.61 25.88
C THR A 202 12.72 -8.68 25.94
N PRO A 203 12.61 -7.41 26.38
CA PRO A 203 13.76 -6.56 26.68
C PRO A 203 14.79 -7.25 27.59
N ILE A 204 16.08 -7.08 27.30
CA ILE A 204 17.15 -7.68 28.12
C ILE A 204 17.75 -6.62 29.04
N ILE A 205 17.79 -6.94 30.34
CA ILE A 205 18.40 -6.09 31.36
C ILE A 205 19.78 -6.65 31.71
N PHE A 206 20.82 -5.82 31.63
CA PHE A 206 22.20 -6.16 31.97
C PHE A 206 22.60 -5.50 33.29
N LEU A 207 23.07 -6.31 34.25
CA LEU A 207 23.56 -5.81 35.54
C LEU A 207 25.08 -6.07 35.62
N HIS A 208 25.89 -5.02 35.56
CA HIS A 208 27.35 -5.15 35.48
C HIS A 208 27.98 -5.20 36.87
N ASN A 209 28.67 -6.31 37.13
CA ASN A 209 29.71 -6.42 38.15
C ASN A 209 30.81 -7.38 37.68
N VAL A 210 31.60 -6.92 36.71
CA VAL A 210 32.63 -7.69 36.01
C VAL A 210 33.99 -7.03 36.24
N THR A 211 34.74 -7.59 37.19
CA THR A 211 36.08 -7.13 37.61
C THR A 211 37.20 -7.52 36.63
N GLY A 212 36.91 -8.43 35.68
CA GLY A 212 37.78 -8.84 34.56
C GLY A 212 39.11 -9.51 34.95
N PHE A 213 39.35 -10.73 34.43
CA PHE A 213 40.65 -11.29 33.96
C PHE A 213 40.55 -12.82 33.85
N MET A 214 40.52 -13.36 32.62
CA MET A 214 40.82 -14.77 32.33
C MET A 214 41.79 -14.78 31.13
N VAL A 215 43.08 -15.00 31.40
CA VAL A 215 44.16 -15.04 30.39
C VAL A 215 45.12 -16.18 30.74
N GLY A 216 45.90 -16.67 29.77
CA GLY A 216 46.82 -17.80 29.93
C GLY A 216 46.46 -19.00 29.05
N ALA A 217 47.38 -19.95 28.88
CA ALA A 217 47.24 -21.02 27.87
C ALA A 217 45.94 -21.81 28.04
N LYS A 218 45.61 -22.15 29.29
CA LYS A 218 44.36 -22.86 29.62
C LYS A 218 43.11 -22.09 29.20
N ALA A 219 43.07 -20.76 29.35
CA ALA A 219 41.91 -19.97 28.95
C ALA A 219 41.84 -19.85 27.41
N GLU A 220 42.97 -19.60 26.76
CA GLU A 220 43.07 -19.47 25.30
C GLU A 220 42.75 -20.78 24.57
N HIS A 221 43.32 -21.91 25.01
CA HIS A 221 43.07 -23.23 24.43
C HIS A 221 41.65 -23.74 24.67
N ASN A 222 40.98 -23.28 25.74
CA ASN A 222 39.54 -23.53 25.96
C ASN A 222 38.64 -22.62 25.11
N GLY A 223 39.21 -21.80 24.21
CA GLY A 223 38.45 -21.01 23.25
C GLY A 223 37.81 -19.75 23.83
N ILE A 224 38.41 -19.13 24.86
CA ILE A 224 37.86 -17.92 25.51
C ILE A 224 37.55 -16.79 24.51
N ILE A 225 38.36 -16.64 23.45
CA ILE A 225 38.12 -15.66 22.37
C ILE A 225 36.82 -15.98 21.63
N LYS A 226 36.60 -17.24 21.25
CA LYS A 226 35.43 -17.69 20.49
C LYS A 226 34.16 -17.60 21.35
N ILE A 227 34.23 -18.03 22.61
CA ILE A 227 33.11 -17.95 23.56
C ILE A 227 32.76 -16.48 23.84
N GLY A 228 33.76 -15.63 24.04
CA GLY A 228 33.56 -14.20 24.20
C GLY A 228 32.95 -13.54 22.96
N ALA A 229 33.39 -13.93 21.75
CA ALA A 229 32.87 -13.42 20.49
C ALA A 229 31.41 -13.84 20.26
N GLN A 230 31.04 -15.08 20.62
CA GLN A 230 29.64 -15.54 20.59
C GLN A 230 28.74 -14.70 21.49
N LEU A 231 29.20 -14.37 22.70
CA LEU A 231 28.43 -13.53 23.62
C LEU A 231 28.29 -12.09 23.10
N VAL A 232 29.37 -11.51 22.57
CA VAL A 232 29.36 -10.19 21.91
C VAL A 232 28.44 -10.19 20.69
N SER A 233 28.47 -11.24 19.88
CA SER A 233 27.60 -11.42 18.71
C SER A 233 26.13 -11.53 19.14
N ALA A 234 25.82 -12.36 20.13
CA ALA A 234 24.47 -12.52 20.65
C ALA A 234 23.88 -11.19 21.17
N VAL A 235 24.69 -10.37 21.85
CA VAL A 235 24.26 -9.03 22.30
C VAL A 235 24.12 -8.07 21.12
N SER A 236 25.04 -8.07 20.16
CA SER A 236 25.00 -7.18 18.99
C SER A 236 23.84 -7.45 18.06
N CYS A 237 23.49 -8.72 17.90
CA CYS A 237 22.44 -9.18 16.98
C CYS A 237 21.06 -9.27 17.65
N SER A 238 20.99 -8.99 18.94
CA SER A 238 19.73 -9.01 19.69
C SER A 238 18.84 -7.83 19.26
N THR A 239 17.64 -8.12 18.78
CA THR A 239 16.66 -7.15 18.28
C THR A 239 15.76 -6.54 19.38
N VAL A 240 15.83 -7.06 20.61
CA VAL A 240 15.04 -6.57 21.75
C VAL A 240 15.71 -5.37 22.42
N PRO A 241 14.95 -4.47 23.06
CA PRO A 241 15.50 -3.35 23.82
C PRO A 241 16.49 -3.84 24.89
N HIS A 242 17.67 -3.21 24.99
CA HIS A 242 18.64 -3.46 26.05
C HIS A 242 18.65 -2.33 27.06
N ILE A 243 18.64 -2.66 28.34
CA ILE A 243 18.78 -1.70 29.45
C ILE A 243 19.95 -2.17 30.32
N SER A 244 20.91 -1.32 30.59
CA SER A 244 22.13 -1.69 31.32
C SER A 244 22.29 -0.89 32.61
N ILE A 245 22.75 -1.52 33.69
CA ILE A 245 23.05 -0.85 34.95
C ILE A 245 24.43 -1.30 35.44
N ILE A 246 25.33 -0.34 35.66
CA ILE A 246 26.64 -0.57 36.22
C ILE A 246 26.57 -0.49 37.76
N LEU A 247 26.55 -1.65 38.41
CA LEU A 247 26.45 -1.77 39.87
C LEU A 247 27.82 -1.61 40.55
N GLY A 248 28.84 -2.21 39.95
CA GLY A 248 30.21 -2.29 40.47
C GLY A 248 31.25 -2.15 39.37
N ALA A 249 32.24 -3.06 39.31
CA ALA A 249 33.25 -3.01 38.27
C ALA A 249 32.69 -3.39 36.89
N SER A 250 33.18 -2.77 35.82
CA SER A 250 32.78 -3.08 34.44
C SER A 250 33.98 -2.87 33.52
N TYR A 251 34.87 -3.87 33.48
CA TYR A 251 36.17 -3.76 32.81
C TYR A 251 36.31 -4.63 31.55
N GLY A 252 37.09 -4.12 30.59
CA GLY A 252 37.60 -4.89 29.44
C GLY A 252 36.52 -5.54 28.58
N ALA A 253 36.80 -6.75 28.07
CA ALA A 253 35.85 -7.49 27.24
C ALA A 253 34.52 -7.83 27.95
N GLY A 254 34.52 -7.88 29.29
CA GLY A 254 33.32 -8.05 30.10
C GLY A 254 32.34 -6.88 29.96
N ASN A 255 32.85 -5.65 29.77
CA ASN A 255 32.01 -4.48 29.49
C ASN A 255 31.26 -4.63 28.15
N TYR A 256 31.93 -5.16 27.13
CA TYR A 256 31.35 -5.38 25.81
C TYR A 256 30.28 -6.47 25.84
N ALA A 257 30.59 -7.60 26.49
CA ALA A 257 29.69 -8.73 26.64
C ALA A 257 28.41 -8.40 27.43
N MET A 258 28.44 -7.39 28.30
CA MET A 258 27.32 -6.98 29.13
C MET A 258 26.52 -5.80 28.53
N CYS A 259 26.60 -5.55 27.22
CA CYS A 259 25.93 -4.41 26.57
C CYS A 259 26.32 -3.04 27.16
N GLY A 260 27.63 -2.79 27.28
CA GLY A 260 28.16 -1.46 27.57
C GLY A 260 27.82 -0.44 26.47
N ARG A 261 28.13 0.85 26.71
CA ARG A 261 27.70 1.97 25.84
C ARG A 261 27.97 1.79 24.34
N ALA A 262 29.04 1.09 23.97
CA ALA A 262 29.38 0.80 22.57
C ALA A 262 28.29 -0.01 21.83
N TYR A 263 27.45 -0.76 22.54
CA TYR A 263 26.38 -1.61 22.00
C TYR A 263 25.01 -0.92 21.98
N ARG A 264 24.99 0.39 22.30
CA ARG A 264 23.80 1.26 22.24
C ARG A 264 22.60 0.72 23.03
N PRO A 265 22.78 0.37 24.33
CA PRO A 265 21.61 0.13 25.17
C PRO A 265 20.69 1.36 25.14
N ARG A 266 19.37 1.12 25.24
CA ARG A 266 18.35 2.18 25.27
C ARG A 266 18.59 3.12 26.44
N PHE A 267 18.94 2.54 27.58
CA PHE A 267 19.34 3.25 28.78
C PHE A 267 20.53 2.53 29.42
N LEU A 268 21.55 3.28 29.85
CA LEU A 268 22.64 2.77 30.66
C LEU A 268 22.85 3.65 31.88
N PHE A 269 22.53 3.18 33.08
CA PHE A 269 22.72 3.93 34.33
C PHE A 269 23.88 3.35 35.14
N THR A 270 24.42 4.15 36.06
CA THR A 270 25.54 3.73 36.92
C THR A 270 25.17 3.98 38.38
N TRP A 271 25.50 3.04 39.28
CA TRP A 271 25.42 3.29 40.72
C TRP A 271 26.62 4.11 41.20
N PRO A 272 26.54 4.79 42.36
CA PRO A 272 27.68 5.53 42.92
C PRO A 272 28.95 4.67 43.12
N THR A 273 28.77 3.36 43.31
CA THR A 273 29.84 2.36 43.44
C THR A 273 30.40 1.87 42.10
N GLY A 274 29.73 2.18 40.99
CA GLY A 274 30.09 1.70 39.66
C GLY A 274 31.42 2.25 39.13
N ARG A 275 32.18 1.42 38.41
CA ARG A 275 33.48 1.75 37.80
C ARG A 275 33.60 1.19 36.39
N CYS A 276 34.13 1.96 35.44
CA CYS A 276 34.25 1.54 34.03
C CYS A 276 35.62 1.92 33.41
N SER A 277 36.33 0.95 32.82
CA SER A 277 37.65 1.15 32.18
C SER A 277 38.06 -0.05 31.32
N VAL A 278 39.17 0.03 30.55
CA VAL A 278 39.72 -1.14 29.83
C VAL A 278 40.23 -2.19 30.84
N MET A 279 40.88 -1.72 31.91
CA MET A 279 41.45 -2.55 32.95
C MET A 279 41.43 -1.80 34.28
N GLY A 280 41.35 -2.53 35.40
CA GLY A 280 41.34 -1.93 36.73
C GLY A 280 42.63 -1.14 37.03
N PRO A 281 42.56 -0.11 37.92
CA PRO A 281 43.68 0.81 38.18
C PRO A 281 44.93 0.12 38.73
N ASP A 282 44.75 -0.87 39.60
CA ASP A 282 45.83 -1.63 40.22
C ASP A 282 46.59 -2.44 39.17
N GLN A 283 45.86 -3.19 38.35
CA GLN A 283 46.43 -4.01 37.28
C GLN A 283 47.15 -3.15 36.24
N LEU A 284 46.55 -2.02 35.85
CA LEU A 284 47.12 -1.11 34.88
C LEU A 284 48.42 -0.46 35.38
N SER A 285 48.45 -0.06 36.65
CA SER A 285 49.65 0.53 37.25
C SER A 285 50.83 -0.46 37.29
N GLY A 286 50.57 -1.74 37.59
CA GLY A 286 51.58 -2.80 37.55
C GLY A 286 52.14 -3.08 36.15
N VAL A 287 51.30 -3.02 35.10
CA VAL A 287 51.76 -3.13 33.71
C VAL A 287 52.68 -1.96 33.34
N MET A 288 52.28 -0.73 33.69
CA MET A 288 53.07 0.46 33.38
C MET A 288 54.43 0.49 34.09
N GLU A 289 54.49 0.04 35.33
CA GLU A 289 55.75 -0.10 36.08
C GLU A 289 56.74 -1.00 35.33
N ARG A 290 56.31 -2.20 34.91
CA ARG A 290 57.17 -3.16 34.20
C ARG A 290 57.57 -2.67 32.80
N VAL A 291 56.67 -2.02 32.07
CA VAL A 291 56.98 -1.44 30.75
C VAL A 291 58.05 -0.35 30.88
N GLN A 292 57.98 0.49 31.91
CA GLN A 292 58.99 1.51 32.15
C GLN A 292 60.34 0.89 32.54
N ILE A 293 60.34 -0.14 33.41
CA ILE A 293 61.56 -0.90 33.76
C ILE A 293 62.19 -1.52 32.51
N ALA A 294 61.39 -2.20 31.68
CA ALA A 294 61.86 -2.84 30.45
C ALA A 294 62.38 -1.81 29.44
N SER A 295 61.69 -0.69 29.25
CA SER A 295 62.13 0.39 28.35
C SER A 295 63.38 1.10 28.84
N ALA A 296 63.59 1.26 30.15
CA ALA A 296 64.81 1.86 30.68
C ALA A 296 65.99 0.89 30.54
N LYS A 297 65.77 -0.40 30.81
CA LYS A 297 66.76 -1.47 30.58
C LYS A 297 67.18 -1.55 29.12
N SER A 298 66.24 -1.44 28.16
CA SER A 298 66.55 -1.43 26.73
C SER A 298 67.29 -0.17 26.26
N LYS A 299 67.20 0.94 27.01
CA LYS A 299 67.88 2.21 26.73
C LYS A 299 69.16 2.42 27.55
N GLY A 300 69.57 1.42 28.34
CA GLY A 300 70.75 1.51 29.21
C GLY A 300 70.63 2.55 30.33
N GLN A 301 69.41 2.92 30.75
CA GLN A 301 69.15 3.94 31.76
C GLN A 301 68.78 3.31 33.12
N THR A 302 69.34 3.83 34.20
CA THR A 302 69.03 3.40 35.57
C THR A 302 67.86 4.21 36.14
N LEU A 303 66.72 3.56 36.38
CA LEU A 303 65.56 4.20 37.00
C LEU A 303 65.74 4.30 38.52
N SER A 304 65.47 5.47 39.09
CA SER A 304 65.37 5.65 40.55
C SER A 304 64.09 4.96 41.07
N PRO A 305 64.19 4.02 42.04
CA PRO A 305 63.04 3.29 42.57
C PRO A 305 61.95 4.19 43.15
N GLU A 306 62.33 5.26 43.86
CA GLU A 306 61.39 6.21 44.46
C GLU A 306 60.63 7.03 43.42
N LYS A 307 61.31 7.46 42.34
CA LYS A 307 60.66 8.18 41.24
C LYS A 307 59.68 7.28 40.48
N LEU A 308 60.06 6.02 40.25
CA LEU A 308 59.20 5.03 39.61
C LEU A 308 57.94 4.77 40.45
N GLN A 309 58.09 4.49 41.75
CA GLN A 309 56.95 4.29 42.65
C GLN A 309 56.03 5.50 42.71
N LYS A 310 56.58 6.73 42.75
CA LYS A 310 55.79 7.95 42.74
C LYS A 310 55.03 8.15 41.43
N GLN A 311 55.65 7.82 40.29
CA GLN A 311 55.00 7.89 38.97
C GLN A 311 53.90 6.83 38.82
N VAL A 312 54.17 5.59 39.25
CA VAL A 312 53.21 4.47 39.22
C VAL A 312 52.01 4.77 40.12
N LYS A 313 52.25 5.30 41.34
CA LYS A 313 51.18 5.71 42.25
C LYS A 313 50.34 6.86 41.67
N SER A 314 50.98 7.92 41.17
CA SER A 314 50.29 9.04 40.52
C SER A 314 49.42 8.57 39.34
N PHE A 315 49.95 7.65 38.53
CA PHE A 315 49.22 7.07 37.40
C PHE A 315 48.05 6.19 37.87
N ARG A 316 48.22 5.37 38.91
CA ARG A 316 47.14 4.58 39.52
C ARG A 316 46.01 5.48 40.03
N ASP A 317 46.35 6.53 40.76
CA ASP A 317 45.38 7.47 41.33
C ASP A 317 44.60 8.21 40.22
N ALA A 318 45.29 8.60 39.14
CA ALA A 318 44.64 9.19 37.96
C ALA A 318 43.66 8.23 37.28
N VAL A 319 44.05 6.96 37.10
CA VAL A 319 43.19 5.95 36.46
C VAL A 319 42.00 5.59 37.35
N GLN A 320 42.18 5.58 38.67
CA GLN A 320 41.10 5.40 39.65
C GLN A 320 40.08 6.55 39.57
N ALA A 321 40.55 7.79 39.42
CA ALA A 321 39.68 8.96 39.22
C ALA A 321 38.93 8.88 37.89
N ASP A 322 39.61 8.55 36.79
CA ASP A 322 39.02 8.45 35.46
C ASP A 322 37.97 7.31 35.36
N ALA A 323 38.17 6.22 36.10
CA ALA A 323 37.25 5.07 36.12
C ALA A 323 36.03 5.26 37.03
N ALA A 324 35.97 6.33 37.84
CA ALA A 324 34.88 6.60 38.77
C ALA A 324 33.58 7.00 38.05
N CYS A 325 32.42 6.65 38.63
CA CYS A 325 31.10 6.92 38.03
C CYS A 325 30.91 8.39 37.63
N TYR A 326 31.30 9.35 38.48
CA TYR A 326 31.18 10.77 38.15
C TYR A 326 32.03 11.20 36.95
N ALA A 327 33.24 10.64 36.82
CA ALA A 327 34.10 10.89 35.67
C ALA A 327 33.49 10.27 34.40
N THR A 328 33.02 9.03 34.47
CA THR A 328 32.42 8.34 33.31
C THR A 328 31.09 8.97 32.87
N SER A 329 30.25 9.40 33.82
CA SER A 329 29.02 10.16 33.54
C SER A 329 29.32 11.52 32.91
N SER A 330 30.36 12.24 33.38
CA SER A 330 30.77 13.52 32.78
C SER A 330 31.20 13.40 31.31
N MET A 331 31.68 12.22 30.93
CA MET A 331 32.07 11.86 29.56
C MET A 331 30.90 11.26 28.76
N LEU A 332 29.69 11.26 29.32
CA LEU A 332 28.45 10.70 28.73
C LEU A 332 28.58 9.21 28.38
N ILE A 333 29.36 8.48 29.17
CA ILE A 333 29.50 7.03 29.04
C ILE A 333 28.24 6.32 29.55
N ASP A 334 27.56 6.89 30.55
CA ASP A 334 26.24 6.48 31.08
C ASP A 334 25.22 7.64 30.93
N ASP A 335 23.94 7.34 31.18
CA ASP A 335 22.78 8.25 31.07
C ASP A 335 22.45 8.91 32.41
N GLY A 336 23.21 8.62 33.46
CA GLY A 336 23.03 9.19 34.79
C GLY A 336 23.48 8.25 35.90
N ILE A 337 23.72 8.84 37.07
CA ILE A 337 23.96 8.10 38.31
C ILE A 337 22.63 7.97 39.04
N ILE A 338 22.24 6.75 39.39
CA ILE A 338 20.98 6.47 40.09
C ILE A 338 21.27 5.89 41.48
N ASP A 339 20.43 6.22 42.47
CA ASP A 339 20.49 5.58 43.77
C ASP A 339 20.15 4.08 43.60
N PRO A 340 20.90 3.15 44.25
CA PRO A 340 20.58 1.73 44.18
C PRO A 340 19.13 1.37 44.48
N ARG A 341 18.45 2.11 45.36
CA ARG A 341 17.04 1.90 45.71
C ARG A 341 16.06 2.26 44.60
N ASP A 342 16.40 3.30 43.81
CA ASP A 342 15.55 3.79 42.72
C ASP A 342 15.66 2.90 41.47
N THR A 343 16.56 1.91 41.48
CA THR A 343 16.82 1.00 40.36
C THR A 343 15.54 0.39 39.79
N ARG A 344 14.61 -0.04 40.63
CA ARG A 344 13.34 -0.63 40.17
C ARG A 344 12.47 0.39 39.45
N ASP A 345 12.30 1.58 40.02
CA ASP A 345 11.46 2.62 39.45
C ASP A 345 12.04 3.13 38.13
N VAL A 346 13.36 3.35 38.09
CA VAL A 346 14.07 3.73 36.86
C VAL A 346 13.96 2.64 35.79
N LEU A 347 14.11 1.37 36.15
CA LEU A 347 13.91 0.25 35.21
C LEU A 347 12.47 0.17 34.71
N GLY A 348 11.49 0.39 35.58
CA GLY A 348 10.07 0.41 35.24
C GLY A 348 9.76 1.49 34.19
N MET A 349 10.24 2.72 34.42
CA MET A 349 10.13 3.82 33.45
C MET A 349 10.82 3.47 32.13
N CYS A 350 12.02 2.85 32.19
CA CYS A 350 12.73 2.42 30.99
C CYS A 350 11.93 1.38 30.20
N LEU A 351 11.34 0.40 30.89
CA LEU A 351 10.52 -0.65 30.29
C LEU A 351 9.24 -0.09 29.66
N GLU A 352 8.57 0.85 30.33
CA GLU A 352 7.41 1.56 29.80
C GLU A 352 7.78 2.29 28.51
N VAL A 353 8.85 3.08 28.51
CA VAL A 353 9.32 3.84 27.34
C VAL A 353 9.70 2.94 26.16
N VAL A 354 10.32 1.79 26.41
CA VAL A 354 10.69 0.85 25.32
C VAL A 354 9.55 -0.05 24.87
N SER A 355 8.40 -0.01 25.56
CA SER A 355 7.18 -0.77 25.22
C SER A 355 6.15 0.02 24.39
N LEU A 356 6.35 1.33 24.20
CA LEU A 356 5.46 2.19 23.39
C LEU A 356 5.52 1.82 21.90
N GLU A 357 4.35 1.58 21.29
CA GLU A 357 4.20 1.10 19.88
C GLU A 357 4.75 2.08 18.82
N GLU A 358 4.91 3.35 19.16
CA GLU A 358 5.34 4.43 18.24
C GLU A 358 6.84 4.40 17.87
N TYR A 359 7.65 3.55 18.52
CA TYR A 359 9.10 3.59 18.39
C TYR A 359 9.69 2.18 18.27
N THR A 360 9.92 1.73 17.04
CA THR A 360 10.50 0.40 16.74
C THR A 360 11.97 0.44 16.32
N ASP A 361 12.52 1.62 16.02
CA ASP A 361 13.93 1.83 15.63
C ASP A 361 14.79 2.24 16.86
N PRO A 362 15.97 1.63 17.08
CA PRO A 362 16.99 2.12 18.01
C PRO A 362 17.28 3.62 18.00
N LYS A 363 17.12 4.30 16.86
CA LYS A 363 17.31 5.75 16.76
C LYS A 363 16.11 6.56 17.26
N ALA A 364 14.90 6.01 17.22
CA ALA A 364 13.68 6.75 17.54
C ALA A 364 13.55 7.03 19.05
N HIS A 365 14.01 6.10 19.90
CA HIS A 365 14.03 6.33 21.35
C HIS A 365 15.11 7.32 21.83
N MET A 366 16.07 7.71 20.98
CA MET A 366 17.04 8.76 21.34
C MET A 366 16.40 10.16 21.44
N VAL A 367 15.19 10.37 20.89
CA VAL A 367 14.51 11.68 20.87
C VAL A 367 13.96 12.06 22.26
N LEU A 368 13.53 11.08 23.05
CA LEU A 368 13.12 11.28 24.45
C LEU A 368 14.27 11.77 25.34
N ARG A 369 15.53 11.55 24.92
CA ARG A 369 16.76 11.94 25.62
C ARG A 369 17.03 13.45 25.64
N ARG A 370 16.44 14.24 24.72
CA ARG A 370 16.73 15.68 24.58
C ARG A 370 15.73 16.61 25.26
N HIS A 371 14.56 16.12 25.66
CA HIS A 371 13.48 16.95 26.21
C HIS A 371 13.37 16.94 27.75
N GLY A 372 14.33 16.37 28.48
CA GLY A 372 14.45 16.58 29.93
C GLY A 372 13.34 15.98 30.82
N TYR A 373 12.48 15.12 30.29
CA TYR A 373 11.30 14.63 31.03
C TYR A 373 11.57 13.53 32.09
N LEU A 374 12.80 13.01 32.21
CA LEU A 374 13.09 11.89 33.14
C LEU A 374 13.61 12.29 34.53
N PHE A 375 13.86 13.57 34.82
CA PHE A 375 14.34 14.00 36.14
C PHE A 375 13.40 15.03 36.78
N ALA A 376 12.23 14.54 37.21
CA ALA A 376 11.47 15.16 38.29
C ALA A 376 11.42 14.15 39.45
N THR A 377 12.54 14.03 40.16
CA THR A 377 12.60 13.23 41.39
C THR A 377 11.74 13.89 42.46
N ARG A 378 11.00 13.06 43.21
CA ARG A 378 10.24 13.40 44.42
C ARG A 378 11.03 14.38 45.32
N SER A 379 10.64 15.65 45.32
CA SER A 379 10.82 16.52 46.47
C SER A 379 9.51 17.26 46.71
N THR A 380 8.87 16.92 47.81
CA THR A 380 7.83 17.72 48.46
C THR A 380 8.44 19.06 48.87
N ASP A 381 8.49 20.02 47.97
CA ASP A 381 8.46 21.45 48.30
C ASP A 381 8.36 22.29 47.01
N PHE A 382 7.20 22.91 46.84
CA PHE A 382 7.00 24.01 45.92
C PHE A 382 7.50 25.29 46.59
N SER A 383 8.62 25.87 46.14
CA SER A 383 8.80 27.33 46.05
C SER A 383 10.19 27.70 45.50
N CYS A 384 10.21 28.71 44.63
CA CYS A 384 11.37 29.37 43.99
C CYS A 384 11.95 28.59 42.79
N VAL A 385 11.89 29.03 41.52
CA VAL A 385 12.05 30.39 40.98
C VAL A 385 11.19 30.56 39.72
N ASN A 386 10.21 31.47 39.80
CA ASN A 386 9.62 32.13 38.64
C ASN A 386 10.60 33.18 38.11
N LEU A 387 10.96 33.12 36.83
CA LEU A 387 11.27 34.31 36.04
C LEU A 387 10.93 34.02 34.57
N PHE A 388 10.00 34.83 34.04
CA PHE A 388 9.55 34.98 32.65
C PHE A 388 8.31 34.19 32.17
N THR A 389 7.14 34.64 32.63
CA THR A 389 5.87 34.74 31.86
C THR A 389 5.69 36.20 31.39
N PRO A 390 4.96 36.55 30.29
CA PRO A 390 3.48 36.46 30.22
C PRO A 390 2.87 36.35 28.78
N PRO A 391 1.54 36.49 28.55
CA PRO A 391 0.33 36.14 29.33
C PRO A 391 -0.73 35.36 28.50
N ILE A 392 -1.75 34.76 29.15
CA ILE A 392 -3.19 34.91 28.79
C ILE A 392 -4.05 34.49 30.00
N LEU A 393 -5.12 35.26 30.20
CA LEU A 393 -5.98 35.38 31.38
C LEU A 393 -6.72 34.10 31.84
N THR A 394 -6.76 33.96 33.16
CA THR A 394 -7.74 33.21 33.97
C THR A 394 -9.07 33.95 34.12
N MET A 395 -10.21 33.24 34.03
CA MET A 395 -11.40 33.53 34.84
C MET A 395 -12.07 32.24 35.33
N GLN A 396 -12.60 32.35 36.55
CA GLN A 396 -12.95 31.32 37.54
C GLN A 396 -14.20 30.50 37.20
N ALA A 397 -14.20 29.25 37.67
CA ALA A 397 -15.36 28.37 37.75
C ALA A 397 -16.19 28.66 39.02
N THR A 398 -17.52 28.72 38.86
CA THR A 398 -18.49 28.54 39.95
C THR A 398 -19.37 27.33 39.68
N ASN A 399 -19.43 26.47 40.70
CA ASN A 399 -20.31 25.32 40.95
C ASN A 399 -21.56 25.15 40.07
N LEU A 400 -21.69 23.96 39.47
CA LEU A 400 -22.96 23.26 39.30
C LEU A 400 -22.69 21.75 39.13
N ASN A 401 -23.32 20.96 40.00
CA ASN A 401 -23.35 19.50 39.98
C ASN A 401 -23.93 18.97 38.66
N MET A 402 -23.14 18.25 37.85
CA MET A 402 -23.62 17.19 36.97
C MET A 402 -22.57 16.08 36.85
N SER A 403 -23.03 14.84 36.93
CA SER A 403 -22.26 13.60 36.84
C SER A 403 -21.34 13.55 35.61
N PHE A 404 -20.04 13.35 35.85
CA PHE A 404 -19.04 13.08 34.82
C PHE A 404 -19.22 11.67 34.22
N ASN A 405 -19.35 11.59 32.89
CA ASN A 405 -19.14 10.38 32.10
C ASN A 405 -17.86 10.59 31.26
N PRO A 406 -16.77 9.83 31.48
CA PRO A 406 -15.50 10.05 30.78
C PRO A 406 -15.56 9.38 29.40
N GLY A 407 -16.00 10.14 28.40
CA GLY A 407 -16.07 9.64 27.03
C GLY A 407 -16.66 10.65 26.06
N ALA A 408 -16.04 11.82 25.90
CA ALA A 408 -16.40 12.75 24.84
C ALA A 408 -15.25 13.71 24.51
N LEU A 409 -14.36 13.28 23.63
CA LEU A 409 -13.54 14.17 22.81
C LEU A 409 -13.60 13.66 21.37
N ASN A 410 -14.77 13.80 20.74
CA ASN A 410 -14.96 13.95 19.30
C ASN A 410 -16.36 14.57 19.07
N ALA A 411 -16.40 15.78 18.52
CA ALA A 411 -17.62 16.58 18.35
C ALA A 411 -18.44 16.22 17.09
N ALA A 412 -18.54 14.93 16.76
CA ALA A 412 -19.45 14.43 15.73
C ALA A 412 -20.32 13.32 16.35
N PRO A 413 -21.66 13.36 16.22
CA PRO A 413 -22.50 12.27 16.70
C PRO A 413 -22.18 11.01 15.88
N LEU A 414 -21.57 10.01 16.52
CA LEU A 414 -21.31 8.71 15.92
C LEU A 414 -22.64 8.14 15.37
N ARG A 415 -22.71 7.90 14.06
CA ARG A 415 -23.88 7.23 13.47
C ARG A 415 -23.97 5.80 14.01
N PRO A 416 -25.14 5.34 14.47
CA PRO A 416 -25.28 3.98 14.92
C PRO A 416 -25.03 2.98 13.77
N PRO A 417 -24.62 1.75 14.09
CA PRO A 417 -24.54 0.68 13.09
C PRO A 417 -25.93 0.44 12.46
N LEU A 418 -25.94 -0.17 11.27
CA LEU A 418 -27.17 -0.59 10.62
C LEU A 418 -27.99 -1.52 11.54
N PHE A 419 -29.31 -1.33 11.58
CA PHE A 419 -30.23 -2.29 12.16
C PHE A 419 -30.17 -3.58 11.34
N VAL A 420 -29.80 -4.67 12.00
CA VAL A 420 -29.75 -6.02 11.44
C VAL A 420 -30.98 -6.77 11.95
N ALA A 421 -31.86 -7.19 11.03
CA ALA A 421 -33.06 -7.94 11.39
C ALA A 421 -32.69 -9.32 11.97
N PRO A 422 -33.29 -9.76 13.09
CA PRO A 422 -32.91 -11.01 13.73
C PRO A 422 -33.34 -12.22 12.91
N SER A 423 -32.60 -13.33 12.95
CA SER A 423 -32.99 -14.57 12.27
C SER A 423 -34.22 -15.21 12.93
N PRO A 424 -35.32 -15.49 12.20
CA PRO A 424 -36.44 -16.27 12.72
C PRO A 424 -36.01 -17.69 13.10
N PHE A 425 -36.58 -18.23 14.18
CA PHE A 425 -36.27 -19.58 14.68
C PHE A 425 -37.37 -20.57 14.29
N ALA A 426 -36.97 -21.79 13.93
CA ALA A 426 -37.87 -22.93 13.80
C ALA A 426 -38.24 -23.49 15.19
N GLU A 427 -39.22 -24.42 15.24
CA GLU A 427 -39.72 -25.01 16.49
C GLU A 427 -38.63 -25.70 17.34
N ASN A 428 -37.54 -26.15 16.69
CA ASN A 428 -36.39 -26.76 17.35
C ASN A 428 -35.41 -25.75 17.98
N GLY A 429 -35.74 -24.45 17.98
CA GLY A 429 -34.92 -23.38 18.55
C GLY A 429 -33.70 -22.99 17.71
N ARG A 430 -33.56 -23.51 16.48
CA ARG A 430 -32.49 -23.12 15.53
C ARG A 430 -33.01 -22.13 14.50
N PRO A 431 -32.15 -21.24 13.94
CA PRO A 431 -32.55 -20.39 12.83
C PRO A 431 -33.11 -21.18 11.66
N VAL A 432 -34.14 -20.65 10.98
CA VAL A 432 -34.73 -21.28 9.79
C VAL A 432 -33.69 -21.41 8.68
N ILE A 433 -32.88 -20.36 8.47
CA ILE A 433 -31.76 -20.34 7.53
C ILE A 433 -30.47 -20.43 8.34
N GLN A 434 -29.73 -21.52 8.19
CA GLN A 434 -28.41 -21.73 8.83
C GLN A 434 -27.29 -21.70 7.80
N ARG A 435 -27.57 -22.14 6.57
CA ARG A 435 -26.65 -22.16 5.43
C ARG A 435 -27.36 -21.63 4.19
N LEU A 436 -26.68 -20.75 3.47
CA LEU A 436 -27.21 -20.03 2.30
C LEU A 436 -26.21 -20.13 1.14
N LEU A 437 -26.68 -20.55 -0.04
CA LEU A 437 -25.90 -20.45 -1.27
C LEU A 437 -26.13 -19.08 -1.94
N ILE A 438 -25.05 -18.42 -2.31
CA ILE A 438 -25.07 -17.14 -3.04
C ILE A 438 -24.91 -17.46 -4.52
N ALA A 439 -26.01 -17.41 -5.28
CA ALA A 439 -26.03 -17.68 -6.72
C ALA A 439 -25.66 -16.41 -7.52
N ASN A 440 -24.54 -15.79 -7.16
CA ASN A 440 -24.02 -14.58 -7.77
C ASN A 440 -22.52 -14.44 -7.49
N ARG A 441 -21.89 -13.39 -8.04
CA ARG A 441 -20.47 -13.08 -7.90
C ARG A 441 -20.23 -11.62 -7.57
N GLY A 442 -18.96 -11.23 -7.49
CA GLY A 442 -18.57 -9.82 -7.41
C GLY A 442 -19.01 -9.16 -6.10
N GLU A 443 -19.28 -7.85 -6.14
CA GLU A 443 -19.54 -7.05 -4.93
C GLU A 443 -20.77 -7.53 -4.16
N ILE A 444 -21.85 -7.91 -4.86
CA ILE A 444 -23.09 -8.35 -4.23
C ILE A 444 -22.91 -9.66 -3.47
N ALA A 445 -22.06 -10.55 -3.95
CA ALA A 445 -21.72 -11.77 -3.23
C ALA A 445 -20.95 -11.46 -1.93
N CYS A 446 -19.98 -10.54 -1.98
CA CYS A 446 -19.30 -10.05 -0.77
C CYS A 446 -20.30 -9.42 0.22
N ARG A 447 -21.21 -8.57 -0.27
CA ARG A 447 -22.24 -7.89 0.51
C ARG A 447 -23.16 -8.89 1.24
N ILE A 448 -23.60 -9.95 0.57
CA ILE A 448 -24.45 -10.99 1.15
C ILE A 448 -23.67 -11.81 2.19
N ALA A 449 -22.44 -12.23 1.88
CA ALA A 449 -21.59 -12.96 2.80
C ALA A 449 -21.31 -12.16 4.09
N GLN A 450 -21.10 -10.85 3.98
CA GLN A 450 -20.95 -9.96 5.13
C GLN A 450 -22.19 -9.94 6.04
N THR A 451 -23.40 -9.88 5.49
CA THR A 451 -24.63 -9.95 6.31
C THR A 451 -24.83 -11.35 6.91
N CYS A 452 -24.53 -12.42 6.17
CA CYS A 452 -24.60 -13.78 6.68
C CYS A 452 -23.71 -13.95 7.92
N ARG A 453 -22.49 -13.39 7.90
CA ARG A 453 -21.56 -13.39 9.03
C ARG A 453 -22.13 -12.66 10.26
N LYS A 454 -22.82 -11.53 10.08
CA LYS A 454 -23.50 -10.81 11.19
C LYS A 454 -24.63 -11.64 11.81
N LEU A 455 -25.29 -12.47 11.00
CA LEU A 455 -26.43 -13.30 11.40
C LEU A 455 -26.04 -14.72 11.82
N ASN A 456 -24.75 -15.05 11.81
CA ASN A 456 -24.23 -16.40 12.04
C ASN A 456 -24.85 -17.45 11.10
N ILE A 457 -24.99 -17.09 9.82
CA ILE A 457 -25.40 -17.97 8.72
C ILE A 457 -24.15 -18.34 7.92
N THR A 458 -23.93 -19.63 7.66
CA THR A 458 -22.84 -20.08 6.79
C THR A 458 -23.13 -19.70 5.34
N SER A 459 -22.21 -18.96 4.73
CA SER A 459 -22.29 -18.50 3.34
C SER A 459 -21.52 -19.43 2.40
N VAL A 460 -22.19 -19.90 1.34
CA VAL A 460 -21.60 -20.74 0.29
C VAL A 460 -21.58 -19.93 -1.01
N ALA A 461 -20.41 -19.51 -1.47
CA ALA A 461 -20.24 -18.84 -2.76
C ALA A 461 -20.14 -19.85 -3.91
N VAL A 462 -20.59 -19.46 -5.10
CA VAL A 462 -20.29 -20.19 -6.35
C VAL A 462 -19.37 -19.34 -7.22
N TYR A 463 -18.45 -19.98 -7.94
CA TYR A 463 -17.53 -19.28 -8.83
C TYR A 463 -17.24 -20.09 -10.10
N ALA A 464 -16.88 -19.39 -11.18
CA ALA A 464 -16.39 -20.00 -12.41
C ALA A 464 -14.86 -19.95 -12.48
N ASP A 465 -14.25 -20.77 -13.34
CA ASP A 465 -12.78 -20.80 -13.47
C ASP A 465 -12.21 -19.40 -13.80
N GLU A 466 -12.93 -18.60 -14.59
CA GLU A 466 -12.55 -17.26 -15.02
C GLU A 466 -12.58 -16.22 -13.88
N ASP A 467 -13.26 -16.48 -12.75
CA ASP A 467 -13.24 -15.60 -11.57
C ASP A 467 -12.72 -16.25 -10.29
N ALA A 468 -11.95 -17.33 -10.40
CA ALA A 468 -11.32 -18.03 -9.29
C ALA A 468 -10.43 -17.15 -8.37
N SER A 469 -9.98 -15.97 -8.85
CA SER A 469 -9.22 -15.00 -8.03
C SER A 469 -10.07 -13.93 -7.35
N SER A 470 -11.39 -13.95 -7.55
CA SER A 470 -12.32 -12.92 -7.05
C SER A 470 -12.43 -12.94 -5.53
N ARG A 471 -12.59 -11.76 -4.92
CA ARG A 471 -12.62 -11.61 -3.46
C ARG A 471 -13.78 -12.36 -2.79
N HIS A 472 -14.94 -12.44 -3.43
CA HIS A 472 -16.14 -13.05 -2.83
C HIS A 472 -15.95 -14.52 -2.43
N ILE A 473 -15.05 -15.23 -3.12
CA ILE A 473 -14.64 -16.61 -2.79
C ILE A 473 -13.96 -16.68 -1.42
N LYS A 474 -13.12 -15.69 -1.11
CA LYS A 474 -12.41 -15.59 0.18
C LYS A 474 -13.30 -15.02 1.29
N ASP A 475 -14.26 -14.18 0.93
CA ASP A 475 -15.17 -13.53 1.88
C ASP A 475 -16.29 -14.47 2.35
N ALA A 476 -16.62 -15.53 1.60
CA ALA A 476 -17.58 -16.57 1.99
C ALA A 476 -16.92 -17.66 2.87
N ASP A 477 -17.74 -18.41 3.62
CA ASP A 477 -17.26 -19.49 4.50
C ASP A 477 -16.89 -20.75 3.70
N GLU A 478 -17.61 -21.02 2.61
CA GLU A 478 -17.36 -22.09 1.65
C GLU A 478 -17.48 -21.54 0.22
N ALA A 479 -16.78 -22.17 -0.73
CA ALA A 479 -16.88 -21.82 -2.15
C ALA A 479 -16.88 -23.07 -3.04
N ILE A 480 -17.73 -23.09 -4.06
CA ILE A 480 -17.89 -24.21 -4.98
C ILE A 480 -17.66 -23.74 -6.42
N CYS A 481 -16.73 -24.41 -7.13
CA CYS A 481 -16.55 -24.17 -8.56
C CYS A 481 -17.72 -24.78 -9.33
N ILE A 482 -18.36 -23.98 -10.20
CA ILE A 482 -19.46 -24.40 -11.08
C ILE A 482 -19.02 -24.62 -12.54
N GLY A 483 -17.70 -24.64 -12.78
CA GLY A 483 -17.07 -24.91 -14.08
C GLY A 483 -16.59 -23.65 -14.81
N SER A 484 -16.16 -23.81 -16.05
CA SER A 484 -15.68 -22.72 -16.92
C SER A 484 -16.80 -22.17 -17.81
N ILE A 485 -16.79 -20.85 -18.02
CA ILE A 485 -17.65 -20.17 -18.99
C ILE A 485 -17.29 -20.56 -20.41
N GLU A 486 -16.00 -20.69 -20.75
CA GLU A 486 -15.56 -21.11 -22.08
C GLU A 486 -15.81 -22.60 -22.38
N GLY A 487 -15.72 -23.44 -21.35
CA GLY A 487 -15.92 -24.88 -21.47
C GLY A 487 -17.39 -25.33 -21.52
N SER A 488 -18.34 -24.42 -21.31
CA SER A 488 -19.77 -24.73 -21.14
C SER A 488 -20.63 -24.19 -22.27
N SER A 489 -21.65 -24.93 -22.69
CA SER A 489 -22.63 -24.47 -23.70
C SER A 489 -23.54 -23.34 -23.18
N ILE A 490 -23.74 -23.28 -21.87
CA ILE A 490 -24.50 -22.25 -21.16
C ILE A 490 -23.59 -21.67 -20.08
N ASN A 491 -23.58 -20.34 -19.91
CA ASN A 491 -22.86 -19.70 -18.82
C ASN A 491 -23.29 -20.33 -17.48
N PRO A 492 -22.36 -20.86 -16.66
CA PRO A 492 -22.70 -21.53 -15.40
C PRO A 492 -23.58 -20.71 -14.44
N PHE A 493 -23.40 -19.38 -14.39
CA PHE A 493 -24.23 -18.49 -13.56
C PHE A 493 -25.66 -18.32 -14.09
N LEU A 494 -25.94 -18.75 -15.33
CA LEU A 494 -27.27 -18.75 -15.95
C LEU A 494 -27.87 -20.17 -16.02
N ASN A 495 -27.18 -21.18 -15.49
CA ASN A 495 -27.67 -22.56 -15.49
C ASN A 495 -28.45 -22.87 -14.20
N ALA A 496 -29.78 -22.76 -14.29
CA ALA A 496 -30.69 -22.98 -13.16
C ALA A 496 -30.55 -24.38 -12.54
N ASP A 497 -30.50 -25.42 -13.36
CA ASP A 497 -30.43 -26.81 -12.89
C ASP A 497 -29.11 -27.07 -12.15
N LEU A 498 -28.00 -26.58 -12.71
CA LEU A 498 -26.68 -26.68 -12.08
C LEU A 498 -26.65 -26.02 -10.70
N LEU A 499 -27.18 -24.80 -10.57
CA LEU A 499 -27.18 -24.06 -9.32
C LEU A 499 -28.08 -24.71 -8.26
N VAL A 500 -29.26 -25.21 -8.66
CA VAL A 500 -30.16 -25.95 -7.76
C VAL A 500 -29.53 -27.26 -7.29
N GLN A 501 -28.94 -28.04 -8.21
CA GLN A 501 -28.23 -29.28 -7.86
C GLN A 501 -27.04 -29.03 -6.93
N THR A 502 -26.30 -27.94 -7.17
CA THR A 502 -25.19 -27.51 -6.32
C THR A 502 -25.68 -27.15 -4.91
N ALA A 503 -26.79 -26.41 -4.81
CA ALA A 503 -27.38 -26.03 -3.52
C ALA A 503 -27.88 -27.26 -2.73
N VAL A 504 -28.58 -28.19 -3.40
CA VAL A 504 -29.06 -29.44 -2.78
C VAL A 504 -27.87 -30.27 -2.28
N SER A 505 -26.83 -30.43 -3.11
CA SER A 505 -25.63 -31.20 -2.75
C SER A 505 -24.84 -30.56 -1.61
N ALA A 506 -24.82 -29.23 -1.55
CA ALA A 506 -24.19 -28.48 -0.46
C ALA A 506 -24.99 -28.52 0.84
N GLY A 507 -26.26 -28.95 0.83
CA GLY A 507 -27.11 -29.03 2.01
C GLY A 507 -27.47 -27.65 2.58
N VAL A 508 -27.65 -26.64 1.72
CA VAL A 508 -28.13 -25.30 2.13
C VAL A 508 -29.64 -25.30 2.33
N GLN A 509 -30.17 -24.31 3.07
CA GLN A 509 -31.63 -24.13 3.21
C GLN A 509 -32.18 -23.10 2.24
N ALA A 510 -31.33 -22.24 1.70
CA ALA A 510 -31.75 -21.10 0.91
C ALA A 510 -30.76 -20.76 -0.22
N ILE A 511 -31.26 -20.11 -1.27
CA ILE A 511 -30.45 -19.51 -2.34
C ILE A 511 -30.75 -18.00 -2.42
N HIS A 512 -29.70 -17.19 -2.31
CA HIS A 512 -29.78 -15.75 -2.57
C HIS A 512 -29.25 -15.45 -3.97
N PRO A 513 -30.09 -14.95 -4.90
CA PRO A 513 -29.68 -14.74 -6.28
C PRO A 513 -28.96 -13.40 -6.50
N GLY A 514 -28.97 -12.51 -5.51
CA GLY A 514 -28.36 -11.17 -5.63
C GLY A 514 -29.15 -10.32 -6.62
N TYR A 515 -28.47 -9.73 -7.59
CA TYR A 515 -29.08 -9.01 -8.71
C TYR A 515 -28.40 -9.38 -10.04
N GLY A 516 -29.07 -9.19 -11.17
CA GLY A 516 -28.60 -9.73 -12.45
C GLY A 516 -28.67 -11.27 -12.48
N TYR A 517 -28.06 -11.90 -13.48
CA TYR A 517 -28.13 -13.35 -13.70
C TYR A 517 -29.58 -13.89 -13.62
N LEU A 518 -29.85 -14.81 -12.68
CA LEU A 518 -31.16 -15.46 -12.52
C LEU A 518 -32.05 -14.81 -11.45
N SER A 519 -31.68 -13.64 -10.92
CA SER A 519 -32.43 -12.98 -9.84
C SER A 519 -33.86 -12.54 -10.19
N GLU A 520 -34.16 -12.35 -11.47
CA GLU A 520 -35.51 -12.03 -11.97
C GLU A 520 -36.09 -13.16 -12.83
N ASN A 521 -35.50 -14.37 -12.74
CA ASN A 521 -35.97 -15.53 -13.48
C ASN A 521 -37.01 -16.30 -12.66
N ALA A 522 -38.28 -16.18 -13.07
CA ALA A 522 -39.42 -16.84 -12.40
C ALA A 522 -39.28 -18.38 -12.35
N GLU A 523 -38.80 -18.99 -13.44
CA GLU A 523 -38.62 -20.44 -13.54
C GLU A 523 -37.53 -20.95 -12.58
N PHE A 524 -36.44 -20.20 -12.40
CA PHE A 524 -35.41 -20.48 -11.41
C PHE A 524 -35.98 -20.40 -9.98
N ALA A 525 -36.78 -19.36 -9.70
CA ALA A 525 -37.42 -19.20 -8.40
C ALA A 525 -38.39 -20.36 -8.07
N ASP A 526 -39.10 -20.90 -9.06
CA ASP A 526 -39.95 -22.09 -8.91
C ASP A 526 -39.11 -23.34 -8.69
N ARG A 527 -38.08 -23.59 -9.53
CA ARG A 527 -37.17 -24.74 -9.38
C ARG A 527 -36.53 -24.81 -8.00
N VAL A 528 -36.10 -23.67 -7.45
CA VAL A 528 -35.53 -23.59 -6.09
C VAL A 528 -36.55 -24.04 -5.05
N ARG A 529 -37.80 -23.59 -5.15
CA ARG A 529 -38.89 -23.97 -4.23
C ARG A 529 -39.30 -25.43 -4.39
N GLU A 530 -39.37 -25.93 -5.61
CA GLU A 530 -39.66 -27.34 -5.93
C GLU A 530 -38.59 -28.29 -5.37
N ALA A 531 -37.33 -27.84 -5.30
CA ALA A 531 -36.24 -28.55 -4.64
C ALA A 531 -36.30 -28.49 -3.10
N GLY A 532 -37.32 -27.86 -2.51
CA GLY A 532 -37.48 -27.71 -1.07
C GLY A 532 -36.60 -26.64 -0.43
N LEU A 533 -36.01 -25.74 -1.23
CA LEU A 533 -35.14 -24.66 -0.77
C LEU A 533 -35.90 -23.32 -0.72
N ILE A 534 -35.44 -22.40 0.13
CA ILE A 534 -35.97 -21.04 0.21
C ILE A 534 -35.31 -20.17 -0.86
N PHE A 535 -36.10 -19.62 -1.77
CA PHE A 535 -35.63 -18.59 -2.70
C PHE A 535 -35.69 -17.21 -2.02
N ILE A 536 -34.55 -16.52 -1.89
CA ILE A 536 -34.50 -15.17 -1.30
C ILE A 536 -34.88 -14.12 -2.36
N GLY A 537 -36.19 -13.93 -2.54
CA GLY A 537 -36.77 -12.99 -3.49
C GLY A 537 -38.28 -13.18 -3.60
N PRO A 538 -38.96 -12.46 -4.50
CA PRO A 538 -40.41 -12.56 -4.66
C PRO A 538 -40.85 -13.92 -5.25
N SER A 539 -42.16 -14.15 -5.28
CA SER A 539 -42.75 -15.32 -5.94
C SER A 539 -42.60 -15.27 -7.47
N ALA A 540 -42.57 -16.43 -8.13
CA ALA A 540 -42.51 -16.51 -9.58
C ALA A 540 -43.70 -15.81 -10.26
N ARG A 541 -44.88 -15.85 -9.64
CA ARG A 541 -46.05 -15.08 -10.06
C ARG A 541 -45.78 -13.57 -10.03
N ALA A 542 -45.24 -13.05 -8.94
CA ALA A 542 -44.89 -11.64 -8.82
C ALA A 542 -43.85 -11.22 -9.89
N MET A 543 -42.83 -12.06 -10.11
CA MET A 543 -41.82 -11.83 -11.15
C MET A 543 -42.41 -11.84 -12.57
N SER A 544 -43.23 -12.83 -12.91
CA SER A 544 -43.82 -12.95 -14.25
C SER A 544 -44.84 -11.86 -14.55
N THR A 545 -45.59 -11.40 -13.54
CA THR A 545 -46.63 -10.36 -13.72
C THR A 545 -46.02 -8.97 -13.83
N LEU A 546 -44.92 -8.70 -13.13
CA LEU A 546 -44.32 -7.37 -13.10
C LEU A 546 -42.99 -7.24 -13.86
N GLY A 547 -42.39 -8.35 -14.29
CA GLY A 547 -41.09 -8.38 -14.96
C GLY A 547 -41.14 -8.08 -16.46
N ASP A 548 -42.27 -8.34 -17.13
CA ASP A 548 -42.48 -7.91 -18.52
C ASP A 548 -43.24 -6.57 -18.57
N LYS A 549 -42.74 -5.63 -19.38
CA LYS A 549 -43.21 -4.24 -19.42
C LYS A 549 -44.63 -4.11 -19.96
N ARG A 550 -45.02 -4.97 -20.90
CA ARG A 550 -46.38 -4.99 -21.46
C ARG A 550 -47.35 -5.53 -20.41
N SER A 551 -47.12 -6.75 -19.94
CA SER A 551 -47.98 -7.45 -18.99
C SER A 551 -48.16 -6.69 -17.68
N SER A 552 -47.11 -6.08 -17.15
CA SER A 552 -47.19 -5.23 -15.95
C SER A 552 -48.11 -4.02 -16.13
N LYS A 553 -48.02 -3.33 -17.27
CA LYS A 553 -48.86 -2.17 -17.57
C LYS A 553 -50.30 -2.54 -17.87
N ASP A 554 -50.53 -3.63 -18.57
CA ASP A 554 -51.88 -4.15 -18.83
C ASP A 554 -52.55 -4.58 -17.54
N TYR A 555 -51.82 -5.31 -16.69
CA TYR A 555 -52.28 -5.71 -15.38
C TYR A 555 -52.65 -4.51 -14.50
N LEU A 556 -51.78 -3.48 -14.46
CA LEU A 556 -52.06 -2.25 -13.69
C LEU A 556 -53.22 -1.44 -14.28
N ARG A 557 -53.38 -1.39 -15.61
CA ARG A 557 -54.51 -0.68 -16.23
C ARG A 557 -55.85 -1.32 -15.86
N GLU A 558 -55.89 -2.64 -15.74
CA GLU A 558 -57.08 -3.40 -15.36
C GLU A 558 -57.34 -3.35 -13.84
N HIS A 559 -56.32 -3.57 -13.01
CA HIS A 559 -56.49 -3.78 -11.57
C HIS A 559 -56.18 -2.54 -10.70
N ALA A 560 -55.59 -1.51 -11.30
CA ALA A 560 -55.07 -0.34 -10.62
C ALA A 560 -55.10 0.94 -11.51
N PRO A 561 -56.27 1.31 -12.07
CA PRO A 561 -56.38 2.40 -13.06
C PRO A 561 -55.98 3.79 -12.53
N ASP A 562 -55.89 3.94 -11.21
CA ASP A 562 -55.41 5.12 -10.51
C ASP A 562 -53.87 5.26 -10.52
N VAL A 563 -53.13 4.21 -10.87
CA VAL A 563 -51.66 4.27 -11.04
C VAL A 563 -51.34 5.03 -12.32
N PRO A 564 -50.62 6.16 -12.25
CA PRO A 564 -50.28 6.92 -13.44
C PRO A 564 -49.34 6.11 -14.35
N LEU A 565 -49.78 5.76 -15.56
CA LEU A 565 -48.95 5.10 -16.57
C LEU A 565 -48.47 6.12 -17.61
N VAL A 566 -47.26 5.91 -18.15
CA VAL A 566 -46.78 6.70 -19.30
C VAL A 566 -47.73 6.45 -20.48
N PRO A 567 -48.24 7.51 -21.16
CA PRO A 567 -49.03 7.33 -22.37
C PRO A 567 -48.26 6.52 -23.40
N GLY A 568 -48.87 5.45 -23.91
CA GLY A 568 -48.16 4.50 -24.77
C GLY A 568 -49.07 3.44 -25.36
N PHE A 569 -48.53 2.72 -26.33
CA PHE A 569 -49.16 1.59 -26.98
C PHE A 569 -48.42 0.30 -26.62
N ALA A 570 -49.13 -0.58 -25.95
CA ALA A 570 -48.67 -1.91 -25.56
C ALA A 570 -49.48 -3.03 -26.25
N GLY A 571 -50.25 -2.70 -27.30
CA GLY A 571 -51.19 -3.63 -27.93
C GLY A 571 -50.53 -4.88 -28.55
N SER A 572 -51.36 -5.90 -28.81
CA SER A 572 -50.93 -7.21 -29.34
C SER A 572 -50.51 -7.19 -30.81
N THR A 573 -50.86 -6.15 -31.57
CA THR A 573 -50.45 -6.00 -32.97
C THR A 573 -49.01 -5.45 -33.06
N GLN A 574 -48.18 -6.11 -33.87
CA GLN A 574 -46.75 -5.80 -34.06
C GLN A 574 -46.42 -5.38 -35.49
N ASP A 575 -47.43 -5.17 -36.34
CA ASP A 575 -47.24 -4.65 -37.69
C ASP A 575 -46.80 -3.17 -37.66
N ALA A 576 -45.97 -2.80 -38.64
CA ALA A 576 -45.34 -1.48 -38.68
C ALA A 576 -46.36 -0.33 -38.88
N GLU A 577 -47.48 -0.57 -39.55
CA GLU A 577 -48.52 0.43 -39.80
C GLU A 577 -49.29 0.77 -38.51
N SER A 578 -49.69 -0.24 -37.74
CA SER A 578 -50.35 -0.05 -36.44
C SER A 578 -49.45 0.68 -35.45
N LEU A 579 -48.16 0.31 -35.38
CA LEU A 579 -47.17 1.01 -34.55
C LEU A 579 -46.94 2.45 -35.02
N ALA A 580 -46.99 2.71 -36.32
CA ALA A 580 -46.92 4.07 -36.86
C ALA A 580 -48.14 4.93 -36.51
N SER A 581 -49.35 4.39 -36.60
CA SER A 581 -50.57 5.08 -36.17
C SER A 581 -50.54 5.37 -34.68
N ALA A 582 -50.11 4.40 -33.86
CA ALA A 582 -50.00 4.56 -32.42
C ALA A 582 -48.98 5.65 -32.04
N ALA A 583 -47.81 5.69 -32.71
CA ALA A 583 -46.82 6.74 -32.50
C ALA A 583 -47.36 8.15 -32.84
N ALA A 584 -48.19 8.26 -33.90
CA ALA A 584 -48.84 9.51 -34.26
C ALA A 584 -49.90 9.95 -33.22
N GLU A 585 -50.66 9.01 -32.66
CA GLU A 585 -51.67 9.26 -31.61
C GLU A 585 -51.04 9.68 -30.28
N ILE A 586 -49.95 9.01 -29.86
CA ILE A 586 -49.17 9.39 -28.67
C ILE A 586 -48.51 10.77 -28.86
N GLY A 587 -48.12 11.07 -30.11
CA GLY A 587 -47.42 12.28 -30.51
C GLY A 587 -45.92 12.20 -30.26
N PHE A 588 -45.12 12.68 -31.22
CA PHE A 588 -43.66 12.71 -31.14
C PHE A 588 -43.14 13.74 -30.10
N PRO A 589 -41.92 13.56 -29.55
CA PRO A 589 -41.07 12.37 -29.66
C PRO A 589 -41.66 11.16 -28.91
N VAL A 590 -41.39 9.96 -29.42
CA VAL A 590 -41.78 8.67 -28.81
C VAL A 590 -40.55 7.81 -28.55
N MET A 591 -40.64 6.90 -27.59
CA MET A 591 -39.62 5.92 -27.26
C MET A 591 -40.11 4.53 -27.65
N LEU A 592 -39.38 3.87 -28.55
CA LEU A 592 -39.49 2.44 -28.81
C LEU A 592 -38.74 1.69 -27.71
N LYS A 593 -39.34 0.64 -27.15
CA LYS A 593 -38.68 -0.25 -26.19
C LYS A 593 -38.99 -1.71 -26.51
N ALA A 594 -38.04 -2.62 -26.34
CA ALA A 594 -38.32 -4.05 -26.36
C ALA A 594 -39.20 -4.46 -25.15
N SER A 595 -40.20 -5.32 -25.37
CA SER A 595 -41.11 -5.76 -24.30
C SER A 595 -40.38 -6.52 -23.19
N ALA A 596 -39.54 -7.48 -23.60
CA ALA A 596 -38.72 -8.32 -22.71
C ALA A 596 -37.33 -7.72 -22.39
N GLY A 597 -37.11 -6.43 -22.69
CA GLY A 597 -35.79 -5.79 -22.58
C GLY A 597 -35.51 -5.17 -21.21
N GLY A 598 -34.30 -5.42 -20.68
CA GLY A 598 -33.78 -4.84 -19.43
C GLY A 598 -32.40 -4.18 -19.61
N GLY A 599 -32.01 -3.31 -18.66
CA GLY A 599 -30.65 -2.74 -18.61
C GLY A 599 -30.31 -1.72 -19.71
N GLY A 600 -31.31 -1.02 -20.26
CA GLY A 600 -31.11 0.09 -21.19
C GLY A 600 -30.89 -0.30 -22.67
N LYS A 601 -30.84 -1.60 -23.00
CA LYS A 601 -30.68 -2.13 -24.37
C LYS A 601 -32.03 -2.26 -25.10
N GLY A 602 -32.05 -2.08 -26.41
CA GLY A 602 -33.29 -2.18 -27.20
C GLY A 602 -34.27 -1.00 -27.01
N MET A 603 -33.76 0.21 -26.74
CA MET A 603 -34.56 1.43 -26.67
C MET A 603 -34.10 2.46 -27.70
N ARG A 604 -35.04 3.08 -28.42
CA ARG A 604 -34.76 4.07 -29.47
C ARG A 604 -35.71 5.27 -29.36
N ILE A 605 -35.14 6.47 -29.38
CA ILE A 605 -35.93 7.71 -29.41
C ILE A 605 -36.24 8.03 -30.87
N VAL A 606 -37.52 8.12 -31.20
CA VAL A 606 -38.00 8.56 -32.52
C VAL A 606 -38.55 9.97 -32.36
N ARG A 607 -37.87 10.95 -32.98
CA ARG A 607 -38.20 12.37 -32.82
C ARG A 607 -39.27 12.87 -33.79
N GLU A 608 -39.38 12.22 -34.94
CA GLU A 608 -40.31 12.61 -36.00
C GLU A 608 -40.76 11.37 -36.80
N ALA A 609 -41.91 11.47 -37.47
CA ALA A 609 -42.52 10.35 -38.18
C ALA A 609 -41.62 9.74 -39.27
N GLY A 610 -40.79 10.54 -39.94
CA GLY A 610 -39.89 10.08 -41.00
C GLY A 610 -38.82 9.08 -40.54
N GLN A 611 -38.47 9.09 -39.24
CA GLN A 611 -37.45 8.21 -38.65
C GLN A 611 -38.02 6.86 -38.21
N LEU A 612 -39.35 6.76 -38.05
CA LEU A 612 -39.98 5.64 -37.34
C LEU A 612 -39.76 4.29 -38.03
N LYS A 613 -39.87 4.24 -39.36
CA LYS A 613 -39.76 2.98 -40.10
C LYS A 613 -38.39 2.34 -39.96
N GLU A 614 -37.32 3.13 -40.10
CA GLU A 614 -35.95 2.65 -39.99
C GLU A 614 -35.61 2.23 -38.54
N GLU A 615 -35.99 3.04 -37.55
CA GLU A 615 -35.72 2.74 -36.15
C GLU A 615 -36.52 1.55 -35.62
N LEU A 616 -37.73 1.31 -36.15
CA LEU A 616 -38.56 0.16 -35.79
C LEU A 616 -37.96 -1.16 -36.29
N GLU A 617 -37.47 -1.22 -37.53
CA GLU A 617 -36.78 -2.40 -38.06
C GLU A 617 -35.48 -2.69 -37.30
N ARG A 618 -34.72 -1.64 -36.96
CA ARG A 618 -33.53 -1.76 -36.11
C ARG A 618 -33.88 -2.27 -34.72
N ALA A 619 -34.88 -1.69 -34.08
CA ALA A 619 -35.32 -2.09 -32.74
C ALA A 619 -35.82 -3.54 -32.72
N LYS A 620 -36.58 -4.00 -33.71
CA LYS A 620 -37.02 -5.40 -33.83
C LYS A 620 -35.85 -6.36 -33.98
N SER A 621 -34.91 -6.04 -34.86
CA SER A 621 -33.71 -6.84 -35.09
C SER A 621 -32.83 -6.92 -33.83
N GLU A 622 -32.65 -5.80 -33.13
CA GLU A 622 -31.91 -5.72 -31.87
C GLU A 622 -32.60 -6.51 -30.76
N ALA A 623 -33.93 -6.39 -30.62
CA ALA A 623 -34.73 -7.11 -29.65
C ALA A 623 -34.67 -8.63 -29.88
N GLN A 624 -34.85 -9.07 -31.13
CA GLN A 624 -34.78 -10.48 -31.49
C GLN A 624 -33.39 -11.08 -31.18
N ARG A 625 -32.32 -10.34 -31.53
CA ARG A 625 -30.94 -10.78 -31.29
C ARG A 625 -30.58 -10.82 -29.80
N SER A 626 -31.12 -9.88 -29.02
CA SER A 626 -30.70 -9.68 -27.63
C SER A 626 -31.57 -10.41 -26.62
N PHE A 627 -32.86 -10.57 -26.90
CA PHE A 627 -33.88 -11.08 -25.97
C PHE A 627 -34.70 -12.24 -26.53
N GLY A 628 -34.43 -12.69 -27.77
CA GLY A 628 -35.15 -13.80 -28.41
C GLY A 628 -36.58 -13.48 -28.85
N SER A 629 -37.06 -12.25 -28.60
CA SER A 629 -38.37 -11.74 -29.00
C SER A 629 -38.22 -10.43 -29.77
N SER A 630 -39.01 -10.26 -30.82
CA SER A 630 -39.07 -9.04 -31.64
C SER A 630 -40.17 -8.06 -31.19
N ASP A 631 -40.86 -8.35 -30.09
CA ASP A 631 -41.97 -7.55 -29.60
C ASP A 631 -41.48 -6.20 -29.05
N LEU A 632 -42.14 -5.14 -29.51
CA LEU A 632 -41.87 -3.76 -29.12
C LEU A 632 -43.11 -3.11 -28.47
N ILE A 633 -42.83 -2.17 -27.57
CA ILE A 633 -43.79 -1.23 -26.99
C ILE A 633 -43.41 0.20 -27.38
N LEU A 634 -44.42 1.07 -27.49
CA LEU A 634 -44.27 2.49 -27.76
C LEU A 634 -44.72 3.31 -26.55
N GLU A 635 -43.92 4.28 -26.16
CA GLU A 635 -44.25 5.18 -25.06
C GLU A 635 -43.95 6.63 -25.43
N LYS A 636 -44.65 7.56 -24.80
CA LYS A 636 -44.30 8.97 -24.88
C LYS A 636 -42.89 9.16 -24.33
N TYR A 637 -42.03 9.83 -25.10
CA TYR A 637 -40.71 10.21 -24.61
C TYR A 637 -40.80 11.53 -23.85
N LEU A 638 -40.47 11.50 -22.56
CA LEU A 638 -40.42 12.68 -21.70
C LEU A 638 -38.99 13.25 -21.69
N GLU A 639 -38.76 14.33 -22.45
CA GLU A 639 -37.41 14.87 -22.68
C GLU A 639 -36.73 15.39 -21.41
N SER A 640 -37.48 16.07 -20.55
CA SER A 640 -36.99 16.64 -19.28
C SER A 640 -37.49 15.82 -18.11
N SER A 641 -37.00 14.59 -17.98
CA SER A 641 -37.47 13.68 -16.95
C SER A 641 -36.38 13.23 -15.98
N LYS A 642 -36.82 12.92 -14.76
CA LYS A 642 -36.04 12.23 -13.73
C LYS A 642 -36.43 10.77 -13.65
N HIS A 643 -35.47 9.93 -13.36
CA HIS A 643 -35.70 8.55 -12.98
C HIS A 643 -35.68 8.48 -11.47
N VAL A 644 -36.83 8.26 -10.85
CA VAL A 644 -36.96 8.17 -9.39
C VAL A 644 -37.64 6.86 -9.03
N GLU A 645 -37.10 6.17 -8.05
CA GLU A 645 -37.54 4.84 -7.69
C GLU A 645 -37.78 4.71 -6.20
N ILE A 646 -38.70 3.81 -5.81
CA ILE A 646 -39.10 3.59 -4.42
C ILE A 646 -38.69 2.19 -3.99
N GLN A 647 -37.87 2.11 -2.94
CA GLN A 647 -37.54 0.84 -2.30
C GLN A 647 -38.76 0.30 -1.54
N ILE A 648 -39.06 -0.98 -1.74
CA ILE A 648 -40.07 -1.71 -0.97
C ILE A 648 -39.50 -3.00 -0.38
N VAL A 649 -40.06 -3.45 0.74
CA VAL A 649 -39.90 -4.82 1.25
C VAL A 649 -41.27 -5.35 1.67
N GLY A 650 -41.64 -6.52 1.16
CA GLY A 650 -42.86 -7.24 1.54
C GLY A 650 -42.58 -8.51 2.35
N ASP A 651 -43.53 -8.92 3.19
CA ASP A 651 -43.51 -10.22 3.86
C ASP A 651 -44.61 -11.16 3.37
N SER A 652 -44.46 -12.45 3.70
CA SER A 652 -45.45 -13.49 3.37
C SER A 652 -46.78 -13.35 4.14
N HIS A 653 -46.93 -12.32 4.98
CA HIS A 653 -48.13 -12.04 5.76
C HIS A 653 -48.94 -10.87 5.14
N GLY A 654 -48.52 -10.36 3.98
CA GLY A 654 -49.20 -9.31 3.22
C GLY A 654 -48.84 -7.88 3.64
N GLU A 655 -47.88 -7.70 4.55
CA GLU A 655 -47.37 -6.38 4.90
C GLU A 655 -46.30 -5.93 3.91
N VAL A 656 -46.33 -4.65 3.50
CA VAL A 656 -45.33 -4.06 2.61
C VAL A 656 -44.95 -2.68 3.12
N LEU A 657 -43.66 -2.44 3.28
CA LEU A 657 -43.09 -1.16 3.73
C LEU A 657 -42.27 -0.51 2.62
N SER A 658 -42.33 0.82 2.54
CA SER A 658 -41.45 1.63 1.68
C SER A 658 -40.27 2.18 2.48
N PHE A 659 -39.07 2.14 1.91
CA PHE A 659 -37.83 2.63 2.52
C PHE A 659 -37.33 3.95 1.91
N GLY A 660 -38.23 4.70 1.30
CA GLY A 660 -37.95 5.99 0.67
C GLY A 660 -37.54 5.89 -0.79
N ASP A 661 -37.28 7.05 -1.36
CA ASP A 661 -36.97 7.27 -2.78
C ASP A 661 -35.47 7.37 -3.07
N ARG A 662 -35.07 7.00 -4.28
CA ARG A 662 -33.74 7.23 -4.86
C ARG A 662 -33.87 7.96 -6.20
N ASP A 663 -33.04 8.98 -6.41
CA ASP A 663 -32.87 9.63 -7.71
C ASP A 663 -31.74 8.94 -8.45
N CYS A 664 -32.07 8.31 -9.58
CA CYS A 664 -31.14 7.58 -10.43
C CYS A 664 -31.04 8.24 -11.81
N SER A 665 -31.26 9.55 -11.90
CA SER A 665 -31.35 10.25 -13.18
C SER A 665 -30.00 10.46 -13.86
N VAL A 666 -28.86 10.34 -13.16
CA VAL A 666 -27.54 10.42 -13.81
C VAL A 666 -27.25 9.12 -14.55
N GLN A 667 -27.51 9.11 -15.85
CA GLN A 667 -27.47 7.93 -16.70
C GLN A 667 -26.66 8.13 -17.98
N ARG A 668 -26.00 7.07 -18.44
CA ARG A 668 -25.37 6.99 -19.76
C ARG A 668 -26.03 5.87 -20.56
N ARG A 669 -26.58 6.18 -21.74
CA ARG A 669 -27.32 5.20 -22.58
C ARG A 669 -28.34 4.40 -21.74
N HIS A 670 -29.05 5.09 -20.86
CA HIS A 670 -30.04 4.53 -19.94
C HIS A 670 -29.50 3.55 -18.88
N GLN A 671 -28.19 3.54 -18.65
CA GLN A 671 -27.55 2.83 -17.54
C GLN A 671 -27.23 3.82 -16.41
N LYS A 672 -27.61 3.49 -15.17
CA LYS A 672 -27.37 4.31 -13.99
C LYS A 672 -25.88 4.40 -13.66
N VAL A 673 -25.41 5.60 -13.32
CA VAL A 673 -23.98 5.91 -13.08
C VAL A 673 -23.76 6.51 -11.69
N ILE A 674 -24.62 7.45 -11.30
CA ILE A 674 -24.65 8.09 -9.97
C ILE A 674 -26.09 8.06 -9.47
N GLU A 675 -26.27 7.64 -8.24
CA GLU A 675 -27.55 7.54 -7.56
C GLU A 675 -27.49 8.30 -6.24
N GLU A 676 -28.58 8.95 -5.85
CA GLU A 676 -28.65 9.67 -4.58
C GLU A 676 -29.99 9.52 -3.88
N THR A 677 -29.99 9.67 -2.55
CA THR A 677 -31.19 9.59 -1.73
C THR A 677 -31.12 10.54 -0.54
N PRO A 678 -32.24 11.20 -0.18
CA PRO A 678 -33.51 11.25 -0.93
C PRO A 678 -33.40 12.07 -2.24
N CYS A 679 -34.35 11.93 -3.16
CA CYS A 679 -34.48 12.81 -4.33
C CYS A 679 -34.87 14.22 -3.86
N THR A 680 -33.94 15.17 -3.97
CA THR A 680 -34.14 16.55 -3.47
C THR A 680 -35.08 17.38 -4.34
N PHE A 681 -35.37 16.94 -5.57
CA PHE A 681 -36.35 17.58 -6.44
C PHE A 681 -37.80 17.32 -6.01
N LEU A 682 -38.07 16.16 -5.37
CA LEU A 682 -39.43 15.81 -4.99
C LEU A 682 -39.92 16.63 -3.79
N ALA A 683 -41.04 17.32 -3.99
CA ALA A 683 -41.85 17.82 -2.89
C ALA A 683 -42.36 16.65 -2.04
N GLU A 684 -42.42 16.84 -0.73
CA GLU A 684 -42.79 15.79 0.24
C GLU A 684 -44.14 15.13 -0.08
N GLN A 685 -45.12 15.91 -0.53
CA GLN A 685 -46.44 15.38 -0.93
C GLN A 685 -46.36 14.43 -2.14
N VAL A 686 -45.47 14.71 -3.11
CA VAL A 686 -45.29 13.85 -4.29
C VAL A 686 -44.55 12.58 -3.89
N ARG A 687 -43.49 12.69 -3.05
CA ARG A 687 -42.78 11.55 -2.47
C ARG A 687 -43.72 10.60 -1.74
N GLN A 688 -44.59 11.12 -0.88
CA GLN A 688 -45.58 10.32 -0.14
C GLN A 688 -46.58 9.62 -1.08
N LYS A 689 -47.05 10.31 -2.13
CA LYS A 689 -47.92 9.71 -3.14
C LYS A 689 -47.22 8.59 -3.91
N MET A 690 -45.97 8.81 -4.34
CA MET A 690 -45.17 7.79 -5.03
C MET A 690 -44.94 6.57 -4.14
N ALA A 691 -44.58 6.79 -2.86
CA ALA A 691 -44.39 5.71 -1.90
C ALA A 691 -45.68 4.91 -1.67
N ALA A 692 -46.82 5.59 -1.49
CA ALA A 692 -48.12 4.94 -1.36
C ALA A 692 -48.50 4.14 -2.62
N THR A 693 -48.23 4.67 -3.81
CA THR A 693 -48.43 3.98 -5.09
C THR A 693 -47.57 2.73 -5.18
N ALA A 694 -46.28 2.81 -4.83
CA ALA A 694 -45.37 1.66 -4.83
C ALA A 694 -45.83 0.55 -3.88
N VAL A 695 -46.21 0.91 -2.65
CA VAL A 695 -46.76 -0.04 -1.66
C VAL A 695 -48.06 -0.67 -2.16
N ARG A 696 -48.93 0.11 -2.82
CA ARG A 696 -50.18 -0.41 -3.39
C ARG A 696 -49.93 -1.43 -4.50
N ILE A 697 -49.03 -1.11 -5.44
CA ILE A 697 -48.63 -2.03 -6.53
C ILE A 697 -48.11 -3.34 -5.94
N ALA A 698 -47.23 -3.25 -4.94
CA ALA A 698 -46.68 -4.41 -4.26
C ALA A 698 -47.74 -5.25 -3.54
N LYS A 699 -48.68 -4.61 -2.81
CA LYS A 699 -49.77 -5.32 -2.13
C LYS A 699 -50.72 -6.02 -3.12
N LEU A 700 -50.99 -5.40 -4.27
CA LEU A 700 -51.90 -5.94 -5.28
C LEU A 700 -51.48 -7.32 -5.78
N ILE A 701 -50.17 -7.55 -5.92
CA ILE A 701 -49.62 -8.82 -6.42
C ILE A 701 -49.09 -9.74 -5.31
N GLY A 702 -49.32 -9.38 -4.03
CA GLY A 702 -48.76 -10.11 -2.89
C GLY A 702 -47.24 -10.18 -2.94
N TYR A 703 -46.57 -9.04 -3.18
CA TYR A 703 -45.12 -8.98 -3.31
C TYR A 703 -44.42 -9.34 -2.00
N GLU A 704 -43.39 -10.17 -2.10
CA GLU A 704 -42.56 -10.63 -1.00
C GLU A 704 -41.10 -10.24 -1.23
N ASN A 705 -40.33 -10.11 -0.15
CA ASN A 705 -38.91 -9.76 -0.19
C ASN A 705 -38.64 -8.32 -0.68
N ALA A 706 -37.38 -7.98 -0.96
CA ALA A 706 -37.00 -6.64 -1.41
C ALA A 706 -37.22 -6.47 -2.92
N GLY A 707 -37.76 -5.32 -3.29
CA GLY A 707 -37.97 -4.91 -4.67
C GLY A 707 -37.97 -3.40 -4.82
N THR A 708 -38.00 -2.93 -6.06
CA THR A 708 -38.04 -1.50 -6.34
C THR A 708 -39.09 -1.20 -7.39
N VAL A 709 -39.91 -0.17 -7.14
CA VAL A 709 -40.86 0.37 -8.12
C VAL A 709 -40.24 1.63 -8.75
N GLU A 710 -39.99 1.60 -10.05
CA GLU A 710 -39.37 2.69 -10.78
C GLU A 710 -40.43 3.61 -11.40
N PHE A 711 -40.16 4.92 -11.37
CA PHE A 711 -41.00 5.95 -11.95
C PHE A 711 -40.18 6.91 -12.82
N ILE A 712 -40.84 7.49 -13.81
CA ILE A 712 -40.35 8.67 -14.52
C ILE A 712 -41.12 9.88 -13.98
N VAL A 713 -40.38 10.91 -13.55
CA VAL A 713 -40.94 12.18 -13.06
C VAL A 713 -40.66 13.25 -14.11
N ASP A 714 -41.71 13.85 -14.64
CA ASP A 714 -41.59 15.00 -15.54
C ASP A 714 -41.23 16.25 -14.73
N VAL A 715 -40.05 16.82 -15.00
CA VAL A 715 -39.54 17.99 -14.28
C VAL A 715 -40.39 19.23 -14.56
N GLN A 716 -41.03 19.32 -15.73
CA GLN A 716 -41.84 20.48 -16.10
C GLN A 716 -43.18 20.51 -15.36
N THR A 717 -43.83 19.35 -15.23
CA THR A 717 -45.17 19.26 -14.62
C THR A 717 -45.17 18.75 -13.19
N GLY A 718 -44.06 18.18 -12.71
CA GLY A 718 -43.95 17.50 -11.42
C GLY A 718 -44.74 16.19 -11.32
N ARG A 719 -45.31 15.71 -12.43
CA ARG A 719 -46.08 14.46 -12.48
C ARG A 719 -45.15 13.26 -12.58
N PHE A 720 -45.50 12.17 -11.92
CA PHE A 720 -44.77 10.92 -12.00
C PHE A 720 -45.60 9.86 -12.73
N TYR A 721 -44.92 8.92 -13.38
CA TYR A 721 -45.51 7.83 -14.14
C TYR A 721 -44.75 6.54 -13.86
N PHE A 722 -45.47 5.45 -13.63
CA PHE A 722 -44.91 4.11 -13.43
C PHE A 722 -44.10 3.69 -14.67
N LEU A 723 -42.91 3.15 -14.40
CA LEU A 723 -42.01 2.63 -15.43
C LEU A 723 -41.99 1.11 -15.42
N GLU A 724 -41.48 0.52 -14.34
CA GLU A 724 -41.32 -0.93 -14.16
C GLU A 724 -41.15 -1.28 -12.67
N VAL A 725 -41.17 -2.58 -12.34
CA VAL A 725 -40.75 -3.08 -11.03
C VAL A 725 -39.54 -3.98 -11.23
N ASN A 726 -38.46 -3.67 -10.52
CA ASN A 726 -37.31 -4.56 -10.41
C ASN A 726 -37.60 -5.53 -9.27
N ALA A 727 -37.79 -6.80 -9.61
CA ALA A 727 -38.28 -7.82 -8.70
C ALA A 727 -37.16 -8.45 -7.84
N ARG A 728 -36.26 -7.59 -7.35
CA ARG A 728 -35.01 -7.97 -6.66
C ARG A 728 -34.40 -6.78 -5.92
N LEU A 729 -33.34 -7.05 -5.14
CA LEU A 729 -32.43 -6.01 -4.67
C LEU A 729 -31.75 -5.30 -5.86
N GLN A 730 -31.43 -4.03 -5.71
CA GLN A 730 -30.70 -3.24 -6.71
C GLN A 730 -29.28 -2.91 -6.25
N VAL A 731 -28.44 -2.49 -7.21
CA VAL A 731 -27.03 -2.14 -6.99
C VAL A 731 -26.92 -1.01 -5.96
N GLU A 732 -27.79 -0.01 -6.12
CA GLU A 732 -27.92 1.25 -5.37
C GLU A 732 -28.70 1.12 -4.04
N HIS A 733 -28.95 -0.10 -3.55
CA HIS A 733 -29.55 -0.27 -2.21
C HIS A 733 -28.72 0.33 -1.05
N PRO A 734 -27.36 0.40 -1.07
CA PRO A 734 -26.58 0.91 0.05
C PRO A 734 -26.93 2.33 0.46
N ILE A 735 -27.25 3.21 -0.49
CA ILE A 735 -27.62 4.60 -0.16
C ILE A 735 -28.92 4.66 0.65
N THR A 736 -29.88 3.77 0.38
CA THR A 736 -31.09 3.61 1.21
C THR A 736 -30.74 3.11 2.60
N GLU A 737 -29.82 2.15 2.73
CA GLU A 737 -29.35 1.67 4.04
C GLU A 737 -28.68 2.78 4.84
N GLU A 738 -27.94 3.68 4.18
CA GLU A 738 -27.29 4.81 4.84
C GLU A 738 -28.29 5.83 5.38
N VAL A 739 -29.33 6.21 4.62
CA VAL A 739 -30.30 7.20 5.12
C VAL A 739 -31.36 6.61 6.05
N THR A 740 -31.69 5.33 5.93
CA THR A 740 -32.69 4.67 6.80
C THR A 740 -32.06 4.06 8.05
N GLY A 741 -30.78 3.70 8.00
CA GLY A 741 -30.10 2.96 9.06
C GLY A 741 -30.45 1.47 9.10
N VAL A 742 -30.92 0.87 8.00
CA VAL A 742 -31.43 -0.52 7.95
C VAL A 742 -30.64 -1.37 6.98
N ASP A 743 -30.21 -2.57 7.40
CA ASP A 743 -29.54 -3.54 6.54
C ASP A 743 -30.61 -4.30 5.71
N LEU A 744 -30.79 -3.92 4.44
CA LEU A 744 -31.82 -4.46 3.55
C LEU A 744 -31.59 -5.94 3.25
N VAL A 745 -30.35 -6.40 3.13
CA VAL A 745 -30.05 -7.84 2.96
C VAL A 745 -30.50 -8.64 4.18
N SER A 746 -30.31 -8.09 5.39
CA SER A 746 -30.82 -8.76 6.61
C SER A 746 -32.34 -8.85 6.62
N LEU A 747 -33.04 -7.83 6.10
CA LEU A 747 -34.50 -7.86 5.95
C LEU A 747 -34.94 -8.89 4.92
N GLN A 748 -34.23 -9.04 3.80
CA GLN A 748 -34.52 -10.08 2.80
C GLN A 748 -34.46 -11.47 3.42
N LEU A 749 -33.43 -11.74 4.24
CA LEU A 749 -33.29 -13.02 4.95
C LEU A 749 -34.37 -13.22 6.01
N PHE A 750 -34.70 -12.16 6.77
CA PHE A 750 -35.76 -12.19 7.79
C PHE A 750 -37.13 -12.55 7.21
N VAL A 751 -37.56 -11.85 6.15
CA VAL A 751 -38.89 -12.10 5.56
C VAL A 751 -38.94 -13.42 4.81
N ALA A 752 -37.85 -13.83 4.15
CA ALA A 752 -37.78 -15.14 3.49
C ALA A 752 -37.82 -16.31 4.49
N ALA A 753 -37.33 -16.11 5.71
CA ALA A 753 -37.47 -17.05 6.82
C ALA A 753 -38.84 -16.99 7.54
N GLY A 754 -39.81 -16.26 7.01
CA GLY A 754 -41.19 -16.16 7.55
C GLY A 754 -41.39 -15.06 8.59
N GLY A 755 -40.42 -14.16 8.78
CA GLY A 755 -40.51 -13.02 9.69
C GLY A 755 -41.62 -12.03 9.31
N ARG A 756 -42.21 -11.37 10.32
CA ARG A 756 -43.26 -10.35 10.15
C ARG A 756 -42.68 -8.94 10.24
N LEU A 757 -42.81 -8.14 9.19
CA LEU A 757 -42.28 -6.77 9.14
C LEU A 757 -42.88 -5.89 10.23
N ARG A 758 -44.19 -6.00 10.47
CA ARG A 758 -44.92 -5.23 11.49
C ARG A 758 -44.37 -5.41 12.92
N GLY A 759 -43.68 -6.53 13.18
CA GLY A 759 -43.09 -6.83 14.49
C GLY A 759 -41.72 -6.19 14.71
N LEU A 760 -41.11 -5.60 13.68
CA LEU A 760 -39.78 -4.99 13.80
C LEU A 760 -39.88 -3.56 14.35
N PRO A 761 -39.00 -3.16 15.28
CA PRO A 761 -38.94 -1.78 15.79
C PRO A 761 -38.80 -0.74 14.67
N VAL A 762 -38.03 -1.09 13.63
CA VAL A 762 -37.76 -0.22 12.48
C VAL A 762 -39.00 0.09 11.64
N ALA A 763 -40.02 -0.78 11.67
CA ALA A 763 -41.27 -0.54 10.96
C ALA A 763 -42.12 0.57 11.59
N GLN A 764 -41.82 0.97 12.83
CA GLN A 764 -42.60 1.96 13.59
C GLN A 764 -42.04 3.39 13.50
N ASP A 765 -40.74 3.56 13.23
CA ASP A 765 -40.06 4.88 13.18
C ASP A 765 -39.09 5.00 11.98
N LEU A 766 -39.55 4.59 10.80
CA LEU A 766 -38.74 4.69 9.59
C LEU A 766 -38.66 6.16 9.11
N LYS A 767 -37.47 6.76 9.25
CA LYS A 767 -37.19 8.14 8.82
C LYS A 767 -35.90 8.20 8.02
N LEU A 768 -35.91 8.95 6.93
CA LEU A 768 -34.72 9.26 6.15
C LEU A 768 -33.90 10.33 6.88
N ARG A 769 -32.62 10.05 7.15
CA ARG A 769 -31.71 10.94 7.86
C ARG A 769 -30.49 11.26 7.00
N GLY A 770 -30.23 12.54 6.80
CA GLY A 770 -29.13 13.01 5.96
C GLY A 770 -29.35 12.72 4.48
N HIS A 771 -28.26 12.61 3.74
CA HIS A 771 -28.23 12.41 2.30
C HIS A 771 -27.09 11.45 1.96
N ALA A 772 -27.35 10.50 1.07
CA ALA A 772 -26.35 9.55 0.61
C ALA A 772 -26.23 9.54 -0.92
N ILE A 773 -25.02 9.36 -1.41
CA ILE A 773 -24.69 9.30 -2.85
C ILE A 773 -23.87 8.04 -3.10
N GLU A 774 -24.21 7.32 -4.16
CA GLU A 774 -23.44 6.20 -4.70
C GLU A 774 -22.85 6.60 -6.05
N CYS A 775 -21.60 6.19 -6.29
CA CYS A 775 -20.94 6.28 -7.58
C CYS A 775 -20.44 4.90 -7.99
N ARG A 776 -20.79 4.47 -9.21
CA ARG A 776 -20.31 3.21 -9.79
C ARG A 776 -18.95 3.42 -10.44
N LEU A 777 -17.89 3.07 -9.72
CA LEU A 777 -16.53 3.07 -10.26
C LEU A 777 -16.35 1.84 -11.15
N CYS A 778 -16.13 2.05 -12.43
CA CYS A 778 -16.01 1.00 -13.44
C CYS A 778 -14.68 1.11 -14.21
N ALA A 779 -14.17 -0.04 -14.63
CA ALA A 779 -13.09 -0.20 -15.60
C ALA A 779 -13.58 0.15 -17.00
N GLU A 780 -13.80 1.43 -17.25
CA GLU A 780 -14.21 1.97 -18.54
C GLU A 780 -13.37 3.20 -18.85
N ASP A 781 -12.97 3.38 -20.11
CA ASP A 781 -12.28 4.60 -20.56
C ASP A 781 -13.29 5.58 -21.18
N PRO A 782 -13.68 6.67 -20.47
CA PRO A 782 -14.64 7.64 -20.99
C PRO A 782 -14.18 8.32 -22.29
N GLN A 783 -12.87 8.50 -22.50
CA GLN A 783 -12.33 9.14 -23.70
C GLN A 783 -12.48 8.25 -24.93
N ARG A 784 -12.48 6.92 -24.73
CA ARG A 784 -12.72 5.92 -25.78
C ARG A 784 -14.17 5.44 -25.78
N ASN A 785 -15.11 6.36 -25.64
CA ASN A 785 -16.55 6.06 -25.64
C ASN A 785 -16.94 5.03 -24.58
N PHE A 786 -16.29 5.09 -23.41
CA PHE A 786 -16.46 4.18 -22.28
C PHE A 786 -16.20 2.72 -22.64
N PHE A 787 -15.13 2.50 -23.41
CA PHE A 787 -14.67 1.16 -23.74
C PHE A 787 -14.35 0.38 -22.46
N PRO A 788 -14.87 -0.84 -22.26
CA PRO A 788 -14.54 -1.67 -21.10
C PRO A 788 -13.05 -2.04 -21.09
N GLU A 789 -12.39 -1.69 -20.00
CA GLU A 789 -10.98 -1.93 -19.77
C GLU A 789 -10.80 -3.26 -19.01
N HIS A 790 -9.74 -3.96 -19.33
CA HIS A 790 -9.38 -5.23 -18.72
C HIS A 790 -7.89 -5.23 -18.38
N GLY A 791 -7.46 -6.16 -17.54
CA GLY A 791 -6.08 -6.25 -17.09
C GLY A 791 -5.98 -6.31 -15.58
N VAL A 792 -4.83 -5.90 -15.04
CA VAL A 792 -4.53 -6.09 -13.61
C VAL A 792 -4.63 -4.76 -12.87
N VAL A 793 -5.47 -4.73 -11.83
CA VAL A 793 -5.47 -3.65 -10.84
C VAL A 793 -4.17 -3.77 -10.04
N ARG A 794 -3.15 -3.01 -10.41
CA ARG A 794 -1.81 -3.05 -9.78
C ARG A 794 -1.85 -2.58 -8.34
N LEU A 795 -2.76 -1.66 -8.03
CA LEU A 795 -2.99 -1.16 -6.69
C LEU A 795 -4.45 -0.74 -6.53
N TRP A 796 -5.10 -1.26 -5.50
CA TRP A 796 -6.39 -0.81 -5.01
C TRP A 796 -6.21 -0.24 -3.60
N ARG A 797 -6.48 1.06 -3.42
CA ARG A 797 -6.43 1.71 -2.12
C ARG A 797 -7.63 2.65 -1.94
N PRO A 798 -8.65 2.22 -1.18
CA PRO A 798 -9.74 3.08 -0.78
C PRO A 798 -9.24 4.33 -0.04
N SER A 799 -9.97 5.45 -0.18
CA SER A 799 -9.68 6.67 0.59
C SER A 799 -9.60 6.37 2.10
N PRO A 800 -8.59 6.86 2.83
CA PRO A 800 -8.51 6.66 4.26
C PRO A 800 -9.70 7.32 4.94
N THR A 801 -10.47 6.55 5.72
CA THR A 801 -11.54 7.05 6.58
C THR A 801 -10.99 7.23 7.99
N THR A 802 -11.46 8.24 8.72
CA THR A 802 -11.17 8.34 10.15
C THR A 802 -11.74 7.13 10.88
N VAL A 803 -10.97 6.54 11.80
CA VAL A 803 -11.39 5.38 12.60
C VAL A 803 -12.72 5.70 13.31
N GLY A 804 -13.77 4.93 12.99
CA GLY A 804 -15.12 5.11 13.55
C GLY A 804 -16.12 5.84 12.64
N ASP A 805 -15.72 6.26 11.43
CA ASP A 805 -16.60 6.95 10.49
C ASP A 805 -17.40 5.98 9.59
N ARG A 806 -18.73 5.96 9.74
CA ARG A 806 -19.67 5.20 8.88
C ARG A 806 -20.08 6.01 7.64
N ASP A 807 -19.53 7.21 7.44
CA ASP A 807 -19.95 8.10 6.38
C ASP A 807 -19.39 7.76 5.00
N VAL A 808 -18.45 6.82 4.92
CA VAL A 808 -17.89 6.33 3.66
C VAL A 808 -17.89 4.81 3.66
N ARG A 809 -18.44 4.22 2.61
CA ARG A 809 -18.60 2.78 2.43
C ARG A 809 -18.15 2.38 1.04
N PHE A 810 -17.39 1.31 0.95
CA PHE A 810 -16.94 0.71 -0.30
C PHE A 810 -17.51 -0.70 -0.40
N GLU A 811 -18.28 -0.96 -1.45
CA GLU A 811 -18.69 -2.32 -1.83
C GLU A 811 -17.85 -2.76 -3.03
N THR A 812 -16.99 -3.75 -2.86
CA THR A 812 -16.04 -4.17 -3.91
C THR A 812 -15.62 -5.62 -3.77
N ALA A 813 -15.46 -6.29 -4.90
CA ALA A 813 -14.79 -7.59 -5.01
C ALA A 813 -13.35 -7.49 -5.56
N ILE A 814 -12.83 -6.26 -5.67
CA ILE A 814 -11.48 -5.96 -6.14
C ILE A 814 -10.55 -5.79 -4.94
N GLN A 815 -9.33 -6.28 -5.10
CA GLN A 815 -8.20 -6.04 -4.21
C GLN A 815 -6.97 -5.73 -5.06
N THR A 816 -5.90 -5.27 -4.43
CA THR A 816 -4.61 -5.13 -5.11
C THR A 816 -4.25 -6.46 -5.77
N ARG A 817 -3.94 -6.41 -7.08
CA ARG A 817 -3.65 -7.54 -7.97
C ARG A 817 -4.87 -8.32 -8.49
N SER A 818 -6.09 -7.87 -8.25
CA SER A 818 -7.25 -8.43 -8.94
C SER A 818 -7.11 -8.26 -10.46
N THR A 819 -7.46 -9.30 -11.21
CA THR A 819 -7.61 -9.24 -12.66
C THR A 819 -9.05 -8.88 -13.01
N VAL A 820 -9.20 -7.84 -13.82
CA VAL A 820 -10.46 -7.50 -14.49
C VAL A 820 -10.47 -8.24 -15.82
N SER A 821 -11.37 -9.22 -15.92
CA SER A 821 -11.52 -10.06 -17.12
C SER A 821 -12.55 -9.47 -18.09
N ILE A 822 -12.57 -10.01 -19.31
CA ILE A 822 -13.58 -9.67 -20.33
C ILE A 822 -14.94 -10.37 -20.14
N TYR A 823 -15.05 -11.38 -19.27
CA TYR A 823 -16.25 -12.22 -19.15
C TYR A 823 -17.38 -11.60 -18.31
N PHE A 824 -17.06 -10.61 -17.48
CA PHE A 824 -17.98 -10.05 -16.49
C PHE A 824 -18.17 -8.54 -16.69
N ASP A 825 -19.01 -7.92 -15.85
CA ASP A 825 -19.16 -6.47 -15.84
C ASP A 825 -17.84 -5.74 -15.49
N SER A 826 -17.80 -4.46 -15.83
CA SER A 826 -16.66 -3.57 -15.61
C SER A 826 -16.61 -3.01 -14.18
N MET A 827 -17.50 -3.42 -13.26
CA MET A 827 -17.63 -2.74 -11.97
C MET A 827 -16.45 -3.07 -11.04
N ILE A 828 -15.75 -2.02 -10.59
CA ILE A 828 -14.63 -2.12 -9.65
C ILE A 828 -15.14 -1.98 -8.22
N ALA A 829 -15.92 -0.94 -7.96
CA ALA A 829 -16.47 -0.66 -6.64
C ALA A 829 -17.71 0.22 -6.73
N LYS A 830 -18.59 0.09 -5.75
CA LYS A 830 -19.57 1.13 -5.41
C LYS A 830 -19.00 1.96 -4.30
N VAL A 831 -18.83 3.25 -4.56
CA VAL A 831 -18.37 4.21 -3.56
C VAL A 831 -19.59 4.93 -3.04
N VAL A 832 -19.86 4.76 -1.76
CA VAL A 832 -21.06 5.29 -1.10
C VAL A 832 -20.62 6.27 -0.03
N VAL A 833 -21.19 7.47 -0.04
CA VAL A 833 -20.98 8.44 1.03
C VAL A 833 -22.29 8.90 1.63
N TRP A 834 -22.25 9.26 2.91
CA TRP A 834 -23.33 9.90 3.62
C TRP A 834 -22.88 11.23 4.22
N ALA A 835 -23.76 12.22 4.26
CA ALA A 835 -23.57 13.44 5.03
C ALA A 835 -24.92 14.01 5.50
N PRO A 836 -24.94 14.96 6.46
CA PRO A 836 -26.19 15.60 6.90
C PRO A 836 -26.93 16.36 5.80
N THR A 837 -26.25 16.83 4.75
CA THR A 837 -26.83 17.57 3.62
C THR A 837 -26.29 17.05 2.30
N ARG A 838 -27.07 17.23 1.22
CA ARG A 838 -26.65 16.88 -0.15
C ARG A 838 -25.34 17.55 -0.55
N ALA A 839 -25.20 18.85 -0.30
CA ALA A 839 -23.98 19.60 -0.63
C ALA A 839 -22.74 19.01 0.08
N ALA A 840 -22.85 18.69 1.37
CA ALA A 840 -21.76 18.04 2.11
C ALA A 840 -21.47 16.62 1.60
N ALA A 841 -22.48 15.87 1.14
CA ALA A 841 -22.30 14.56 0.54
C ALA A 841 -21.57 14.65 -0.81
N ILE A 842 -21.89 15.65 -1.65
CA ILE A 842 -21.19 15.91 -2.90
C ILE A 842 -19.72 16.24 -2.64
N GLU A 843 -19.42 17.19 -1.75
CA GLU A 843 -18.04 17.56 -1.40
C GLU A 843 -17.25 16.37 -0.82
N LYS A 844 -17.91 15.55 0.01
CA LYS A 844 -17.31 14.34 0.58
C LYS A 844 -17.03 13.31 -0.52
N MET A 845 -17.98 13.03 -1.42
CA MET A 845 -17.80 12.10 -2.52
C MET A 845 -16.65 12.51 -3.44
N ILE A 846 -16.55 13.80 -3.78
CA ILE A 846 -15.44 14.32 -4.60
C ILE A 846 -14.09 14.02 -3.95
N LYS A 847 -13.94 14.30 -2.66
CA LYS A 847 -12.70 14.04 -1.91
C LYS A 847 -12.39 12.55 -1.80
N VAL A 848 -13.39 11.71 -1.58
CA VAL A 848 -13.26 10.25 -1.48
C VAL A 848 -12.85 9.64 -2.82
N LEU A 849 -13.52 10.02 -3.92
CA LEU A 849 -13.14 9.59 -5.26
C LEU A 849 -11.73 10.05 -5.61
N ALA A 850 -11.40 11.33 -5.37
CA ALA A 850 -10.06 11.85 -5.63
C ALA A 850 -8.98 11.09 -4.86
N SER A 851 -9.23 10.74 -3.61
CA SER A 851 -8.24 10.08 -2.73
C SER A 851 -8.18 8.56 -2.87
N THR A 852 -9.10 7.94 -3.60
CA THR A 852 -9.11 6.50 -3.85
C THR A 852 -8.19 6.16 -5.02
N ALA A 853 -7.21 5.28 -4.82
CA ALA A 853 -6.30 4.85 -5.87
C ALA A 853 -6.74 3.53 -6.49
N CYS A 854 -6.99 3.51 -7.81
CA CYS A 854 -7.23 2.31 -8.60
C CYS A 854 -6.26 2.30 -9.79
N VAL A 855 -5.01 1.89 -9.54
CA VAL A 855 -3.89 2.03 -10.49
C VAL A 855 -3.75 0.76 -11.33
N GLY A 856 -3.50 0.91 -12.63
CA GLY A 856 -3.15 -0.19 -13.54
C GLY A 856 -4.15 -0.45 -14.66
N ILE A 857 -5.37 0.07 -14.52
CA ILE A 857 -6.43 0.03 -15.54
C ILE A 857 -7.08 1.41 -15.63
N ARG A 858 -7.55 1.80 -16.81
CA ARG A 858 -8.33 3.04 -16.94
C ARG A 858 -9.72 2.84 -16.33
N THR A 859 -10.26 3.91 -15.75
CA THR A 859 -11.56 3.90 -15.07
C THR A 859 -12.36 5.16 -15.37
N ASN A 860 -13.66 5.12 -15.09
CA ASN A 860 -14.54 6.28 -15.18
C ASN A 860 -14.40 7.26 -13.99
N GLN A 861 -13.38 7.11 -13.14
CA GLN A 861 -13.23 7.83 -11.88
C GLN A 861 -13.20 9.36 -12.01
N LEU A 862 -12.42 9.88 -12.96
CA LEU A 862 -12.36 11.31 -13.21
C LEU A 862 -13.69 11.84 -13.79
N PHE A 863 -14.33 11.06 -14.67
CA PHE A 863 -15.64 11.39 -15.22
C PHE A 863 -16.71 11.50 -14.12
N LEU A 864 -16.71 10.61 -13.13
CA LEU A 864 -17.60 10.69 -11.96
C LEU A 864 -17.38 11.97 -11.15
N GLN A 865 -16.12 12.32 -10.89
CA GLN A 865 -15.79 13.59 -10.21
C GLN A 865 -16.26 14.80 -11.02
N ARG A 866 -16.08 14.80 -12.35
CA ARG A 866 -16.56 15.87 -13.21
C ARG A 866 -18.08 15.99 -13.19
N CYS A 867 -18.80 14.88 -13.12
CA CYS A 867 -20.26 14.90 -12.94
C CYS A 867 -20.63 15.62 -11.64
N LEU A 868 -19.97 15.27 -10.52
CA LEU A 868 -20.25 15.84 -9.20
C LEU A 868 -19.86 17.32 -9.08
N THR A 869 -18.79 17.75 -9.76
CA THR A 869 -18.35 19.17 -9.77
C THR A 869 -19.09 20.03 -10.79
N ASN A 870 -19.82 19.43 -11.74
CA ASN A 870 -20.53 20.19 -12.75
C ASN A 870 -21.67 21.01 -12.11
N PRO A 871 -21.77 22.33 -12.35
CA PRO A 871 -22.82 23.16 -11.78
C PRO A 871 -24.24 22.66 -12.04
N ALA A 872 -24.48 21.98 -13.18
CA ALA A 872 -25.79 21.43 -13.51
C ALA A 872 -26.19 20.23 -12.61
N PHE A 873 -25.25 19.57 -11.94
CA PHE A 873 -25.57 18.53 -10.95
C PHE A 873 -25.91 19.13 -9.57
N ALA A 874 -25.39 20.32 -9.26
CA ALA A 874 -25.72 21.03 -8.02
C ALA A 874 -27.20 21.44 -7.99
N ASP A 875 -27.79 21.77 -9.14
CA ASP A 875 -29.23 21.99 -9.31
C ASP A 875 -30.00 20.66 -9.17
N PRO A 876 -30.90 20.51 -8.17
CA PRO A 876 -31.75 19.33 -8.04
C PRO A 876 -32.58 19.00 -9.30
N GLY A 877 -32.81 19.96 -10.19
CA GLY A 877 -33.58 19.81 -11.43
C GLY A 877 -32.90 19.04 -12.56
N TYR A 878 -31.69 18.51 -12.38
CA TYR A 878 -31.01 17.72 -13.41
C TYR A 878 -31.85 16.52 -13.90
N THR A 879 -31.73 16.15 -15.17
CA THR A 879 -32.57 15.12 -15.81
C THR A 879 -31.74 13.93 -16.27
N THR A 880 -32.39 12.91 -16.84
CA THR A 880 -31.73 11.81 -17.56
C THR A 880 -30.86 12.26 -18.74
N ALA A 881 -31.01 13.51 -19.18
CA ALA A 881 -30.16 14.11 -20.21
C ALA A 881 -28.86 14.73 -19.66
N PHE A 882 -28.63 14.72 -18.34
CA PHE A 882 -27.46 15.38 -17.73
C PHE A 882 -26.13 15.00 -18.37
N ILE A 883 -25.81 13.70 -18.50
CA ILE A 883 -24.55 13.26 -19.13
C ILE A 883 -24.51 13.63 -20.62
N PRO A 884 -25.51 13.25 -21.46
CA PRO A 884 -25.52 13.64 -22.87
C PRO A 884 -25.35 15.14 -23.13
N SER A 885 -26.02 15.99 -22.34
CA SER A 885 -25.99 17.45 -22.50
C SER A 885 -24.66 18.08 -22.08
N ASN A 886 -23.91 17.44 -21.18
CA ASN A 886 -22.67 17.98 -20.64
C ASN A 886 -21.42 17.20 -21.06
N LEU A 887 -21.55 16.21 -21.95
CA LEU A 887 -20.51 15.21 -22.24
C LEU A 887 -19.14 15.82 -22.57
N GLN A 888 -19.11 16.88 -23.37
CA GLN A 888 -17.85 17.54 -23.75
C GLN A 888 -17.09 18.11 -22.53
N GLN A 889 -17.80 18.70 -21.57
CA GLN A 889 -17.20 19.21 -20.34
C GLN A 889 -16.80 18.08 -19.38
N LEU A 890 -17.57 16.99 -19.37
CA LEU A 890 -17.32 15.84 -18.51
C LEU A 890 -16.12 14.99 -18.99
N LEU A 891 -15.74 15.09 -20.26
CA LEU A 891 -14.61 14.39 -20.86
C LEU A 891 -13.28 15.17 -20.83
N LEU A 892 -13.27 16.37 -20.23
CA LEU A 892 -12.04 17.15 -20.07
C LEU A 892 -10.98 16.37 -19.26
N GLY A 893 -9.77 16.29 -19.82
CA GLY A 893 -8.65 15.54 -19.23
C GLY A 893 -8.19 16.09 -17.87
N ALA A 894 -7.38 15.27 -17.16
CA ALA A 894 -6.89 15.59 -15.83
C ALA A 894 -5.98 16.84 -15.78
N LEU A 895 -5.36 17.21 -16.90
CA LEU A 895 -4.43 18.34 -17.04
C LEU A 895 -4.98 19.51 -17.88
N GLY A 896 -6.29 19.55 -18.12
CA GLY A 896 -6.92 20.66 -18.84
C GLY A 896 -6.67 22.03 -18.18
N GLU A 897 -6.68 23.09 -18.99
CA GLU A 897 -6.26 24.48 -18.68
C GLU A 897 -7.05 25.21 -17.56
N GLY A 898 -7.85 24.51 -16.76
CA GLY A 898 -8.77 25.09 -15.78
C GLY A 898 -8.52 24.65 -14.33
N GLU A 899 -8.43 25.65 -13.44
CA GLU A 899 -8.69 25.62 -11.99
C GLU A 899 -7.61 25.12 -11.02
N SER A 900 -6.65 24.29 -11.44
CA SER A 900 -5.44 24.08 -10.62
C SER A 900 -4.42 25.15 -10.99
N GLY A 901 -4.02 26.01 -10.05
CA GLY A 901 -3.01 27.03 -10.34
C GLY A 901 -1.80 26.43 -11.09
N PRO A 902 -1.28 27.09 -12.14
CA PRO A 902 -0.32 26.52 -13.10
C PRO A 902 0.99 25.95 -12.50
N GLY A 903 1.27 26.22 -11.22
CA GLY A 903 2.46 25.74 -10.52
C GLY A 903 2.43 24.28 -10.09
N ILE A 904 1.31 23.77 -9.55
CA ILE A 904 1.29 22.43 -8.93
C ILE A 904 1.33 21.31 -9.98
N GLN A 905 0.58 21.45 -11.08
CA GLN A 905 0.55 20.45 -12.17
C GLN A 905 1.94 20.27 -12.80
N ASN A 906 2.65 21.37 -13.07
CA ASN A 906 3.99 21.30 -13.63
C ASN A 906 4.99 20.69 -12.64
N ALA A 907 4.84 20.95 -11.33
CA ALA A 907 5.68 20.33 -10.31
C ALA A 907 5.52 18.80 -10.19
N MET A 908 4.36 18.22 -10.57
CA MET A 908 4.12 16.77 -10.51
C MET A 908 5.08 15.97 -11.40
N TYR A 909 5.56 16.53 -12.51
CA TYR A 909 6.53 15.88 -13.40
C TYR A 909 7.88 15.58 -12.70
N ALA A 910 8.21 16.31 -11.63
CA ALA A 910 9.41 16.05 -10.83
C ALA A 910 9.25 14.88 -9.85
N ILE A 911 8.01 14.49 -9.49
CA ILE A 911 7.75 13.48 -8.46
C ILE A 911 8.29 12.09 -8.87
N PRO A 912 7.99 11.53 -10.06
CA PRO A 912 8.55 10.25 -10.49
C PRO A 912 10.08 10.24 -10.47
N ALA A 913 10.71 11.31 -10.97
CA ALA A 913 12.16 11.47 -10.98
C ALA A 913 12.76 11.52 -9.57
N LEU A 914 12.11 12.26 -8.64
CA LEU A 914 12.50 12.31 -7.22
C LEU A 914 12.51 10.91 -6.59
N ILE A 915 11.47 10.12 -6.86
CA ILE A 915 11.29 8.77 -6.30
C ILE A 915 12.34 7.81 -6.85
N LEU A 916 12.53 7.78 -8.18
CA LEU A 916 13.55 6.94 -8.81
C LEU A 916 14.96 7.27 -8.29
N ARG A 917 15.27 8.56 -8.09
CA ARG A 917 16.51 9.01 -7.47
C ARG A 917 16.67 8.51 -6.04
N ARG A 918 15.61 8.56 -5.23
CA ARG A 918 15.61 8.06 -3.83
C ARG A 918 15.76 6.54 -3.79
N LEU A 919 15.04 5.79 -4.64
CA LEU A 919 15.18 4.34 -4.76
C LEU A 919 16.59 3.93 -5.19
N ALA A 920 17.22 4.67 -6.11
CA ALA A 920 18.60 4.47 -6.50
C ALA A 920 19.59 4.72 -5.33
N GLN A 921 19.27 5.65 -4.41
CA GLN A 921 20.06 5.91 -3.20
C GLN A 921 19.90 4.80 -2.14
N TYR A 922 18.70 4.24 -1.95
CA TYR A 922 18.45 3.11 -1.03
C TYR A 922 19.13 1.80 -1.48
N ARG A 923 19.40 1.63 -2.78
CA ARG A 923 20.02 0.44 -3.38
C ARG A 923 21.54 0.45 -3.43
N GLY A 924 22.21 1.38 -2.75
CA GLY A 924 23.65 1.62 -2.87
C GLY A 924 24.46 0.37 -3.25
N HIS A 925 25.03 0.37 -4.47
CA HIS A 925 26.11 -0.50 -5.02
C HIS A 925 25.80 -1.46 -6.17
N ALA A 926 24.60 -1.47 -6.75
CA ALA A 926 24.41 -2.05 -8.08
C ALA A 926 25.10 -1.18 -9.15
N VAL A 927 26.36 -1.53 -9.48
CA VAL A 927 27.14 -1.21 -10.70
C VAL A 927 26.54 -0.06 -11.54
N THR A 928 26.86 1.18 -11.19
CA THR A 928 26.87 2.22 -12.22
C THR A 928 28.09 1.94 -13.11
N ARG A 929 27.89 1.18 -14.19
CA ARG A 929 28.81 1.28 -15.33
C ARG A 929 28.87 2.77 -15.65
N LYS A 930 30.00 3.41 -15.39
CA LYS A 930 30.23 4.82 -15.76
C LYS A 930 29.72 4.99 -17.19
N PRO A 931 28.79 5.92 -17.47
CA PRO A 931 28.48 6.26 -18.83
C PRO A 931 29.80 6.50 -19.57
N PHE A 932 29.94 5.99 -20.80
CA PHE A 932 31.12 6.23 -21.64
C PHE A 932 32.41 5.48 -21.28
N GLN A 933 32.36 4.34 -20.57
CA GLN A 933 33.54 3.48 -20.35
C GLN A 933 34.26 3.11 -21.66
N ASN A 934 33.50 2.89 -22.74
CA ASN A 934 34.00 2.55 -24.07
C ASN A 934 34.33 3.76 -24.95
N VAL A 935 34.04 4.98 -24.50
CA VAL A 935 34.41 6.20 -25.24
C VAL A 935 35.84 6.57 -24.86
N ARG A 936 36.68 6.74 -25.89
CA ARG A 936 38.09 7.15 -25.75
C ARG A 936 38.17 8.41 -24.87
N LYS A 937 39.15 8.47 -23.96
CA LYS A 937 39.30 9.55 -22.96
C LYS A 937 39.23 10.96 -23.57
N GLN A 938 39.68 11.13 -24.81
CA GLN A 938 39.66 12.39 -25.57
C GLN A 938 38.26 12.90 -25.98
N PHE A 939 37.23 12.06 -25.93
CA PHE A 939 35.83 12.42 -26.20
C PHE A 939 34.98 12.49 -24.92
N ARG A 940 35.59 12.32 -23.74
CA ARG A 940 34.90 12.47 -22.45
C ARG A 940 34.86 13.96 -22.13
N ASN A 941 33.76 14.62 -22.48
CA ASN A 941 33.53 15.99 -22.08
C ASN A 941 33.64 16.13 -20.55
N GLN A 942 34.35 17.17 -20.16
CA GLN A 942 34.99 17.33 -18.86
C GLN A 942 34.00 17.33 -17.70
N ARG A 943 34.51 17.07 -16.49
CA ARG A 943 33.80 17.05 -15.20
C ARG A 943 33.01 18.34 -14.86
N PHE A 944 33.10 19.36 -15.72
CA PHE A 944 32.49 20.68 -15.61
C PHE A 944 31.63 21.06 -16.83
N ASP A 945 31.33 20.13 -17.76
CA ASP A 945 30.35 20.39 -18.83
C ASP A 945 28.95 20.57 -18.19
N PRO A 946 28.25 21.70 -18.38
CA PRO A 946 26.90 21.92 -17.87
C PRO A 946 25.88 20.87 -18.34
N VAL A 947 26.18 20.10 -19.40
CA VAL A 947 25.36 18.96 -19.84
C VAL A 947 25.44 17.78 -18.86
N ASN A 948 26.43 17.74 -17.96
CA ASN A 948 26.51 16.79 -16.85
C ASN A 948 25.71 17.23 -15.61
N VAL A 949 24.98 18.37 -15.66
CA VAL A 949 24.01 18.73 -14.63
C VAL A 949 22.95 17.61 -14.55
N HIS A 950 22.64 17.17 -13.34
CA HIS A 950 21.72 16.05 -13.07
C HIS A 950 20.30 16.37 -13.56
N CYS A 951 20.01 16.05 -14.83
CA CYS A 951 18.76 16.32 -15.53
C CYS A 951 18.01 15.01 -15.84
N ASP A 952 16.72 14.96 -15.51
CA ASP A 952 15.81 13.89 -15.92
C ASP A 952 14.74 14.44 -16.86
N ILE A 953 14.24 13.59 -17.75
CA ILE A 953 13.10 13.89 -18.62
C ILE A 953 11.95 13.01 -18.18
N SER A 954 10.86 13.64 -17.75
CA SER A 954 9.60 12.98 -17.41
C SER A 954 8.60 13.26 -18.52
N THR A 955 8.09 12.21 -19.15
CA THR A 955 7.08 12.27 -20.20
C THR A 955 5.80 11.66 -19.66
N LEU A 956 4.69 12.38 -19.74
CA LEU A 956 3.38 11.84 -19.44
C LEU A 956 2.92 10.96 -20.61
N VAL A 957 2.53 9.70 -20.35
CA VAL A 957 2.11 8.75 -21.38
C VAL A 957 0.62 8.93 -21.69
N GLY A 958 0.28 9.19 -22.95
CA GLY A 958 -1.10 9.34 -23.44
C GLY A 958 -1.44 10.70 -24.09
N GLU A 959 -0.54 11.67 -24.05
CA GLU A 959 -0.61 12.95 -24.77
C GLU A 959 0.51 13.00 -25.84
N ASP A 960 0.46 13.93 -26.80
CA ASP A 960 1.51 14.09 -27.82
C ASP A 960 2.91 14.25 -27.17
N ASP A 961 3.79 13.26 -27.40
CA ASP A 961 5.07 13.06 -26.70
C ASP A 961 5.96 14.33 -26.63
N ALA A 962 5.86 15.21 -27.63
CA ALA A 962 6.63 16.46 -27.72
C ALA A 962 6.13 17.56 -26.77
N GLN A 963 4.81 17.66 -26.54
CA GLN A 963 4.20 18.64 -25.63
C GLN A 963 4.07 18.10 -24.19
N ALA A 964 3.98 16.77 -24.04
CA ALA A 964 3.83 16.05 -22.78
C ALA A 964 5.15 15.83 -22.01
N SER A 965 6.29 16.18 -22.59
CA SER A 965 7.61 16.00 -21.97
C SER A 965 8.07 17.24 -21.20
N ARG A 966 8.58 17.04 -19.98
CA ARG A 966 9.18 18.08 -19.13
C ARG A 966 10.58 17.70 -18.70
N MET A 967 11.48 18.68 -18.73
CA MET A 967 12.84 18.55 -18.24
C MET A 967 12.90 18.98 -16.77
N CYS A 968 13.39 18.10 -15.91
CA CYS A 968 13.54 18.30 -14.46
C CYS A 968 15.01 18.55 -14.13
N LEU A 969 15.36 19.80 -13.83
CA LEU A 969 16.72 20.21 -13.48
C LEU A 969 16.87 20.40 -11.98
N TRP A 970 17.80 19.65 -11.40
CA TRP A 970 17.99 19.61 -9.96
C TRP A 970 19.15 20.53 -9.57
N CYS A 971 18.88 21.51 -8.70
CA CYS A 971 19.91 22.38 -8.15
C CYS A 971 20.84 21.59 -7.22
N THR A 972 22.13 21.89 -7.25
CA THR A 972 23.11 21.27 -6.35
C THR A 972 23.06 21.95 -4.99
N ASP A 973 22.86 21.16 -3.92
CA ASP A 973 22.77 21.68 -2.55
C ASP A 973 24.09 22.34 -2.14
N ASP A 974 23.99 23.61 -1.74
CA ASP A 974 25.00 24.43 -1.08
C ASP A 974 25.12 24.06 0.41
N GLY A 975 25.26 22.76 0.72
CA GLY A 975 25.80 22.22 1.96
C GLY A 975 25.26 22.70 3.32
N SER A 976 24.14 23.44 3.38
CA SER A 976 23.80 24.28 4.54
C SER A 976 22.42 24.02 5.18
N SER A 977 21.64 23.03 4.74
CA SER A 977 20.36 22.70 5.40
C SER A 977 20.22 21.23 5.81
N PRO A 978 19.80 20.93 7.05
CA PRO A 978 19.61 19.58 7.57
C PRO A 978 18.23 18.97 7.24
N GLN A 979 17.53 19.43 6.19
CA GLN A 979 16.26 18.86 5.75
C GLN A 979 16.33 18.40 4.29
N MET A 980 15.79 17.20 4.01
CA MET A 980 15.67 16.46 2.74
C MET A 980 14.97 17.19 1.56
N THR A 981 14.96 18.53 1.54
CA THR A 981 14.29 19.37 0.55
C THR A 981 15.23 19.69 -0.62
N GLN A 982 14.82 19.38 -1.84
CA GLN A 982 15.58 19.65 -3.06
C GLN A 982 14.88 20.72 -3.91
N THR A 983 15.65 21.60 -4.54
CA THR A 983 15.11 22.57 -5.50
C THR A 983 15.19 22.00 -6.92
N VAL A 984 14.07 21.99 -7.63
CA VAL A 984 13.95 21.49 -9.02
C VAL A 984 13.31 22.55 -9.90
N HIS A 985 13.88 22.80 -11.08
CA HIS A 985 13.24 23.57 -12.15
C HIS A 985 12.56 22.59 -13.10
N VAL A 986 11.26 22.78 -13.33
CA VAL A 986 10.48 21.96 -14.26
C VAL A 986 10.04 22.80 -15.44
N ILE A 987 10.48 22.43 -16.63
CA ILE A 987 10.37 23.28 -17.82
C ILE A 987 10.07 22.46 -19.10
N PRO A 988 9.48 23.08 -20.13
CA PRO A 988 9.32 22.47 -21.44
C PRO A 988 10.66 22.14 -22.09
N LEU A 989 10.66 21.17 -23.00
CA LEU A 989 11.85 20.84 -23.80
C LEU A 989 12.13 21.93 -24.85
N PRO A 990 13.37 22.44 -24.97
CA PRO A 990 13.78 23.38 -26.02
C PRO A 990 13.46 22.90 -27.44
N GLU A 991 12.87 23.77 -28.26
CA GLU A 991 12.58 23.48 -29.67
C GLU A 991 13.86 23.35 -30.51
N PRO A 992 13.96 22.33 -31.39
CA PRO A 992 15.08 22.21 -32.31
C PRO A 992 15.01 23.30 -33.39
N VAL A 993 16.17 23.81 -33.81
CA VAL A 993 16.26 24.70 -34.98
C VAL A 993 15.78 23.94 -36.22
N LYS A 994 14.93 24.57 -37.06
CA LYS A 994 14.46 23.98 -38.32
C LYS A 994 15.64 23.53 -39.18
N LEU A 995 15.66 22.24 -39.51
CA LEU A 995 16.66 21.63 -40.38
C LEU A 995 16.44 22.06 -41.84
N SER A 996 17.50 22.15 -42.64
CA SER A 996 17.38 22.34 -44.10
C SER A 996 16.89 21.05 -44.77
N GLU A 997 16.21 21.14 -45.91
CA GLU A 997 15.63 19.98 -46.64
C GLU A 997 16.62 18.84 -46.91
N ARG A 998 17.93 19.12 -47.01
CA ARG A 998 18.99 18.11 -47.19
C ARG A 998 19.37 17.36 -45.91
N SER A 999 18.81 17.71 -44.76
CA SER A 999 19.20 17.24 -43.42
C SER A 999 18.07 16.54 -42.65
N GLU A 1000 16.89 16.35 -43.25
CA GLU A 1000 15.69 15.74 -42.65
C GLU A 1000 15.76 14.21 -42.48
N THR A 1001 16.92 13.66 -42.14
CA THR A 1001 17.02 12.25 -41.75
C THR A 1001 16.60 12.07 -40.28
N SER A 1002 16.11 10.88 -39.89
CA SER A 1002 15.78 10.57 -38.48
C SER A 1002 16.95 10.85 -37.53
N ALA A 1003 18.17 10.52 -37.96
CA ALA A 1003 19.40 10.85 -37.25
C ALA A 1003 19.64 12.38 -37.15
N GLY A 1004 19.32 13.14 -38.20
CA GLY A 1004 19.39 14.61 -38.21
C GLY A 1004 18.44 15.26 -37.22
N LYS A 1005 17.19 14.78 -37.14
CA LYS A 1005 16.18 15.26 -36.17
C LYS A 1005 16.57 15.00 -34.72
N VAL A 1006 17.02 13.77 -34.40
CA VAL A 1006 17.52 13.41 -33.06
C VAL A 1006 18.71 14.29 -32.67
N THR A 1007 19.64 14.52 -33.60
CA THR A 1007 20.83 15.35 -33.36
C THR A 1007 20.46 16.82 -33.13
N ALA A 1008 19.52 17.37 -33.90
CA ALA A 1008 19.03 18.73 -33.72
C ALA A 1008 18.38 18.93 -32.35
N ARG A 1009 17.57 17.97 -31.90
CA ARG A 1009 16.92 17.99 -30.58
C ARG A 1009 17.94 17.89 -29.44
N TYR A 1010 18.92 16.99 -29.53
CA TYR A 1010 20.00 16.90 -28.55
C TYR A 1010 20.80 18.21 -28.46
N ASN A 1011 21.15 18.80 -29.61
CA ASN A 1011 21.89 20.06 -29.65
C ASN A 1011 21.11 21.22 -29.03
N ALA A 1012 19.79 21.32 -29.27
CA ALA A 1012 18.95 22.34 -28.66
C ALA A 1012 18.95 22.24 -27.12
N ILE A 1013 18.74 21.04 -26.57
CA ILE A 1013 18.79 20.81 -25.12
C ILE A 1013 20.18 21.10 -24.56
N SER A 1014 21.23 20.57 -25.21
CA SER A 1014 22.62 20.76 -24.79
C SER A 1014 23.05 22.23 -24.80
N GLN A 1015 22.64 23.01 -25.80
CA GLN A 1015 22.97 24.43 -25.88
C GLN A 1015 22.25 25.24 -24.81
N ALA A 1016 20.97 24.95 -24.58
CA ALA A 1016 20.18 25.61 -23.55
C ALA A 1016 20.82 25.40 -22.17
N LEU A 1017 21.17 24.16 -21.81
CA LEU A 1017 21.85 23.84 -20.55
C LEU A 1017 23.20 24.57 -20.39
N ARG A 1018 23.98 24.69 -21.47
CA ARG A 1018 25.29 25.37 -21.46
C ARG A 1018 25.20 26.88 -21.30
N ARG A 1019 24.16 27.50 -21.82
CA ARG A 1019 23.97 28.96 -21.76
C ARG A 1019 23.30 29.42 -20.46
N GLY A 1020 22.83 28.50 -19.62
CA GLY A 1020 22.12 28.83 -18.38
C GLY A 1020 20.74 29.47 -18.61
N GLU A 1021 20.28 29.57 -19.86
CA GLU A 1021 18.96 30.10 -20.26
C GLU A 1021 17.80 29.39 -19.54
N VAL A 1022 18.08 28.18 -19.07
CA VAL A 1022 17.15 27.17 -18.58
C VAL A 1022 16.87 27.29 -17.06
N VAL A 1023 17.69 28.04 -16.32
CA VAL A 1023 17.52 28.29 -14.87
C VAL A 1023 16.51 29.43 -14.59
N SER A 1024 15.99 30.07 -15.64
CA SER A 1024 14.98 31.14 -15.54
C SER A 1024 13.53 30.66 -15.38
N GLY A 1025 13.28 29.35 -15.52
CA GLY A 1025 11.94 28.75 -15.38
C GLY A 1025 11.46 28.56 -13.93
N PRO A 1026 10.17 28.22 -13.71
CA PRO A 1026 9.61 28.07 -12.37
C PRO A 1026 10.35 26.98 -11.57
N SER A 1027 10.76 27.33 -10.36
CA SER A 1027 11.43 26.43 -9.42
C SER A 1027 10.47 25.96 -8.34
N TYR A 1028 10.68 24.73 -7.88
CA TYR A 1028 9.88 24.08 -6.86
C TYR A 1028 10.79 23.47 -5.79
N GLN A 1029 10.49 23.71 -4.52
CA GLN A 1029 11.07 23.02 -3.40
C GLN A 1029 10.28 21.74 -3.13
N VAL A 1030 10.90 20.59 -3.38
CA VAL A 1030 10.27 19.28 -3.24
C VAL A 1030 10.94 18.44 -2.14
N CYS A 1031 10.15 17.79 -1.29
CA CYS A 1031 10.65 16.99 -0.17
C CYS A 1031 9.73 15.80 0.11
N ILE A 1032 10.28 14.59 0.29
CA ILE A 1032 9.53 13.43 0.79
C ILE A 1032 9.57 13.46 2.32
N LYS A 1033 8.41 13.58 2.97
CA LYS A 1033 8.29 13.68 4.43
C LYS A 1033 8.19 12.33 5.12
N SER A 1034 7.44 11.40 4.54
CA SER A 1034 7.25 10.06 5.08
C SER A 1034 6.98 9.06 3.94
N HIS A 1035 7.35 7.81 4.19
CA HIS A 1035 6.96 6.65 3.39
C HIS A 1035 6.06 5.79 4.28
N LEU A 1036 4.82 5.57 3.85
CA LEU A 1036 3.91 4.62 4.47
C LEU A 1036 4.04 3.33 3.66
N SER A 1037 4.70 2.31 4.22
CA SER A 1037 4.71 0.91 3.74
C SER A 1037 5.36 0.63 2.36
N ILE A 1038 6.21 -0.41 2.31
CA ILE A 1038 6.47 -1.18 1.09
C ILE A 1038 5.81 -2.54 1.33
N GLU A 1039 4.78 -2.87 0.56
CA GLU A 1039 4.23 -4.23 0.57
C GLU A 1039 5.14 -5.15 -0.26
N HIS A 1040 6.06 -5.88 0.39
CA HIS A 1040 6.84 -6.94 -0.25
C HIS A 1040 6.12 -8.30 -0.22
N GLU A 1041 5.94 -8.82 -1.44
CA GLU A 1041 6.09 -10.21 -1.91
C GLU A 1041 5.11 -11.35 -1.56
N ALA A 1042 4.59 -11.92 -2.67
CA ALA A 1042 4.69 -13.34 -3.00
C ALA A 1042 5.68 -13.48 -4.20
N PRO A 1043 6.38 -14.62 -4.38
CA PRO A 1043 7.54 -14.76 -5.27
C PRO A 1043 7.33 -14.61 -6.80
N ASP A 1044 6.08 -14.48 -7.28
CA ASP A 1044 5.76 -14.60 -8.72
C ASP A 1044 5.50 -13.26 -9.46
N TYR A 1045 5.67 -12.08 -8.85
CA TYR A 1045 5.14 -10.82 -9.44
C TYR A 1045 6.07 -9.58 -9.47
N SER A 1046 5.81 -8.73 -10.47
CA SER A 1046 6.70 -7.71 -11.05
C SER A 1046 6.35 -6.25 -10.75
N PHE A 1047 5.75 -5.89 -9.60
CA PHE A 1047 5.42 -4.49 -9.25
C PHE A 1047 5.62 -4.18 -7.77
N LEU A 1048 6.02 -2.93 -7.48
CA LEU A 1048 6.17 -2.36 -6.13
C LEU A 1048 5.29 -1.12 -5.99
N SER A 1049 4.70 -0.93 -4.81
CA SER A 1049 3.86 0.24 -4.50
C SER A 1049 4.35 0.98 -3.26
N LEU A 1050 4.24 2.32 -3.25
CA LEU A 1050 4.64 3.22 -2.17
C LEU A 1050 3.54 4.23 -1.87
N ASP A 1051 3.32 4.53 -0.59
CA ASP A 1051 2.53 5.69 -0.17
C ASP A 1051 3.45 6.78 0.33
N LEU A 1052 3.34 7.95 -0.30
CA LEU A 1052 4.26 9.04 -0.10
C LEU A 1052 3.53 10.31 0.28
N GLU A 1053 4.07 10.97 1.29
CA GLU A 1053 3.76 12.34 1.61
C GLU A 1053 4.85 13.25 1.06
N ILE A 1054 4.51 14.06 0.06
CA ILE A 1054 5.42 14.95 -0.64
C ILE A 1054 5.04 16.40 -0.34
N MET A 1055 6.02 17.23 -0.01
CA MET A 1055 5.85 18.68 0.12
C MET A 1055 6.35 19.35 -1.16
N ILE A 1056 5.52 20.20 -1.78
CA ILE A 1056 5.89 21.07 -2.91
C ILE A 1056 5.64 22.52 -2.52
N ASN A 1057 6.69 23.34 -2.43
CA ASN A 1057 6.61 24.74 -2.01
C ASN A 1057 5.81 24.94 -0.71
N GLY A 1058 5.96 24.01 0.25
CA GLY A 1058 5.22 24.04 1.52
C GLY A 1058 3.79 23.46 1.45
N SER A 1059 3.29 23.07 0.28
CA SER A 1059 1.99 22.39 0.13
C SER A 1059 2.15 20.87 0.20
N LYS A 1060 1.33 20.22 1.03
CA LYS A 1060 1.34 18.76 1.20
C LYS A 1060 0.55 18.07 0.09
N ILE A 1061 1.16 17.07 -0.53
CA ILE A 1061 0.58 16.20 -1.56
C ILE A 1061 0.74 14.76 -1.10
N LEU A 1062 -0.38 14.06 -0.95
CA LEU A 1062 -0.39 12.62 -0.79
C LEU A 1062 -0.35 11.99 -2.19
N THR A 1063 0.48 10.98 -2.39
CA THR A 1063 0.54 10.26 -3.66
C THR A 1063 0.76 8.78 -3.43
N ASN A 1064 0.14 7.98 -4.28
CA ASN A 1064 0.34 6.54 -4.33
C ASN A 1064 1.08 6.22 -5.62
N VAL A 1065 2.22 5.54 -5.50
CA VAL A 1065 3.12 5.32 -6.63
C VAL A 1065 3.31 3.83 -6.82
N VAL A 1066 3.20 3.37 -8.06
CA VAL A 1066 3.43 1.99 -8.47
C VAL A 1066 4.47 1.97 -9.58
N PHE A 1067 5.44 1.07 -9.49
CA PHE A 1067 6.47 0.88 -10.50
C PHE A 1067 6.68 -0.61 -10.79
N PRO A 1068 7.02 -0.97 -12.04
CA PRO A 1068 7.36 -2.35 -12.38
C PRO A 1068 8.64 -2.79 -11.63
N SER A 1069 8.53 -3.78 -10.76
CA SER A 1069 9.64 -4.59 -10.28
C SER A 1069 10.19 -5.40 -11.44
N VAL A 1070 11.21 -4.85 -12.09
CA VAL A 1070 12.13 -5.65 -12.89
C VAL A 1070 13.36 -5.83 -12.01
N ALA A 1071 13.43 -6.97 -11.35
CA ALA A 1071 14.56 -7.39 -10.51
C ALA A 1071 15.93 -7.25 -11.23
N SER A 1072 15.96 -7.09 -12.56
CA SER A 1072 17.16 -6.92 -13.38
C SER A 1072 17.44 -5.50 -13.95
N SER A 1073 16.55 -4.50 -13.82
CA SER A 1073 16.71 -3.19 -14.50
C SER A 1073 16.91 -1.97 -13.57
N LEU A 1074 16.71 -2.09 -12.26
CA LEU A 1074 17.05 -1.00 -11.33
C LEU A 1074 18.56 -0.70 -11.24
N GLY A 1075 19.43 -1.58 -11.75
CA GLY A 1075 20.86 -1.30 -12.01
C GLY A 1075 21.16 -0.69 -13.39
N ARG A 1076 20.16 -0.62 -14.29
CA ARG A 1076 20.21 -0.03 -15.64
C ARG A 1076 19.45 1.29 -15.74
N LEU A 1077 19.20 1.94 -14.61
CA LEU A 1077 18.48 3.23 -14.54
C LEU A 1077 19.07 4.32 -15.46
N SER A 1078 20.31 4.18 -15.94
CA SER A 1078 20.90 5.15 -16.89
C SER A 1078 20.63 4.87 -18.37
N SER A 1079 20.11 3.70 -18.78
CA SER A 1079 20.04 3.29 -20.20
C SER A 1079 18.67 2.85 -20.71
N THR A 1080 17.64 2.75 -19.86
CA THR A 1080 16.29 2.36 -20.30
C THR A 1080 15.22 3.23 -19.66
N PRO A 1081 14.21 3.71 -20.43
CA PRO A 1081 13.06 4.41 -19.89
C PRO A 1081 12.38 3.62 -18.75
N GLN A 1082 12.03 4.30 -17.65
CA GLN A 1082 11.32 3.70 -16.53
C GLN A 1082 9.85 4.11 -16.55
N GLN A 1083 8.95 3.17 -16.36
CA GLN A 1083 7.53 3.45 -16.16
C GLN A 1083 7.25 3.65 -14.66
N VAL A 1084 6.53 4.73 -14.35
CA VAL A 1084 6.11 5.06 -12.99
C VAL A 1084 4.65 5.50 -13.06
N LEU A 1085 3.78 4.77 -12.37
CA LEU A 1085 2.35 5.04 -12.29
C LEU A 1085 2.11 5.83 -11.00
N CYS A 1086 1.54 7.01 -11.09
CA CYS A 1086 1.30 7.88 -9.94
C CYS A 1086 -0.19 8.24 -9.84
N HIS A 1087 -0.80 7.96 -8.70
CA HIS A 1087 -2.09 8.52 -8.32
C HIS A 1087 -1.88 9.81 -7.54
N PHE A 1088 -2.50 10.89 -8.00
CA PHE A 1088 -2.53 12.18 -7.31
C PHE A 1088 -3.97 12.56 -7.03
N PRO A 1089 -4.38 12.75 -5.77
CA PRO A 1089 -5.73 13.19 -5.46
C PRO A 1089 -6.12 14.50 -6.15
N HIS A 1090 -5.15 15.41 -6.33
CA HIS A 1090 -5.36 16.66 -7.07
C HIS A 1090 -5.73 16.47 -8.56
N LEU A 1091 -5.31 15.36 -9.18
CA LEU A 1091 -5.71 15.01 -10.55
C LEU A 1091 -6.98 14.16 -10.60
N GLY A 1092 -7.42 13.63 -9.45
CA GLY A 1092 -8.58 12.76 -9.34
C GLY A 1092 -8.42 11.36 -9.96
N THR A 1093 -7.28 11.06 -10.58
CA THR A 1093 -6.99 9.79 -11.24
C THR A 1093 -5.49 9.51 -11.25
N TRP A 1094 -5.11 8.30 -11.63
CA TRP A 1094 -3.72 7.93 -11.83
C TRP A 1094 -3.26 8.26 -13.24
N VAL A 1095 -1.97 8.55 -13.36
CA VAL A 1095 -1.28 8.88 -14.60
C VAL A 1095 -0.01 8.04 -14.72
N GLU A 1096 0.38 7.72 -15.95
CA GLU A 1096 1.64 7.04 -16.23
C GLU A 1096 2.70 8.05 -16.67
N PHE A 1097 3.86 7.99 -16.02
CA PHE A 1097 5.05 8.69 -16.44
C PHE A 1097 6.09 7.73 -16.99
N ARG A 1098 6.72 8.13 -18.08
CA ARG A 1098 7.96 7.57 -18.58
C ARG A 1098 9.11 8.49 -18.18
N CYS A 1099 10.01 7.99 -17.35
CA CYS A 1099 11.17 8.74 -16.86
C CYS A 1099 12.45 8.26 -17.52
N CYS A 1100 13.20 9.20 -18.06
CA CYS A 1100 14.42 8.97 -18.83
C CYS A 1100 15.58 9.84 -18.31
N SER A 1101 16.80 9.35 -18.44
CA SER A 1101 17.95 10.25 -18.51
C SER A 1101 17.94 10.98 -19.85
N LEU A 1102 18.68 12.08 -19.98
CA LEU A 1102 18.81 12.78 -21.28
C LEU A 1102 19.24 11.85 -22.42
N LEU A 1103 20.16 10.92 -22.15
CA LEU A 1103 20.68 9.99 -23.16
C LEU A 1103 19.64 8.92 -23.54
N SER A 1104 18.99 8.29 -22.54
CA SER A 1104 17.97 7.28 -22.82
C SER A 1104 16.73 7.87 -23.50
N PHE A 1105 16.44 9.16 -23.25
CA PHE A 1105 15.41 9.88 -23.99
C PHE A 1105 15.77 10.03 -25.47
N MET A 1106 17.01 10.41 -25.80
CA MET A 1106 17.44 10.49 -27.20
C MET A 1106 17.46 9.12 -27.90
N GLU A 1107 17.85 8.06 -27.19
CA GLU A 1107 17.73 6.70 -27.69
C GLU A 1107 16.28 6.32 -27.96
N SER A 1108 15.35 6.70 -27.07
CA SER A 1108 13.92 6.44 -27.27
C SER A 1108 13.34 7.19 -28.48
N ILE A 1109 13.71 8.46 -28.70
CA ILE A 1109 13.28 9.20 -29.91
C ILE A 1109 13.85 8.53 -31.15
N ARG A 1110 15.13 8.12 -31.12
CA ARG A 1110 15.76 7.43 -32.23
C ARG A 1110 15.06 6.11 -32.56
N SER A 1111 14.67 5.33 -31.55
CA SER A 1111 13.90 4.10 -31.77
C SER A 1111 12.51 4.41 -32.32
N VAL A 1112 11.82 5.42 -31.82
CA VAL A 1112 10.48 5.81 -32.31
C VAL A 1112 10.54 6.29 -33.75
N GLU A 1113 11.50 7.14 -34.13
CA GLU A 1113 11.67 7.59 -35.52
C GLU A 1113 12.06 6.43 -36.45
N GLN A 1114 12.78 5.42 -35.97
CA GLN A 1114 13.04 4.18 -36.72
C GLN A 1114 11.82 3.25 -36.79
N SER A 1115 10.92 3.31 -35.80
CA SER A 1115 9.71 2.49 -35.69
C SER A 1115 8.56 3.08 -36.49
N GLN A 1116 8.41 4.41 -36.53
CA GLN A 1116 7.38 5.10 -37.31
C GLN A 1116 7.51 4.83 -38.81
N ASP A 1117 8.75 4.69 -39.31
CA ASP A 1117 9.01 4.24 -40.68
C ASP A 1117 8.52 2.79 -40.95
N ALA A 1118 8.36 1.96 -39.91
CA ALA A 1118 7.90 0.57 -39.99
C ALA A 1118 6.40 0.39 -39.64
N GLU A 1119 5.89 1.08 -38.62
CA GLU A 1119 4.48 1.04 -38.16
C GLU A 1119 3.53 1.72 -39.14
N GLN A 1120 3.96 2.77 -39.85
CA GLN A 1120 3.15 3.36 -40.92
C GLN A 1120 2.71 2.33 -41.96
N LYS A 1121 3.43 1.20 -42.07
CA LYS A 1121 3.20 0.12 -43.03
C LYS A 1121 2.49 -1.11 -42.48
N SER A 1122 2.15 -1.21 -41.19
CA SER A 1122 1.54 -2.43 -40.63
C SER A 1122 0.52 -2.15 -39.53
N ILE A 1123 -0.70 -2.68 -39.68
CA ILE A 1123 -1.81 -2.54 -38.73
C ILE A 1123 -2.05 -3.90 -38.06
N THR A 1124 -2.12 -3.93 -36.73
CA THR A 1124 -2.33 -5.14 -35.91
C THR A 1124 -3.73 -5.22 -35.33
N ALA A 1125 -4.13 -6.43 -34.93
CA ALA A 1125 -5.38 -6.71 -34.23
C ALA A 1125 -5.28 -6.15 -32.81
N PRO A 1126 -6.11 -5.17 -32.43
CA PRO A 1126 -6.01 -4.52 -31.12
C PRO A 1126 -6.55 -5.39 -29.97
N MET A 1127 -7.21 -6.50 -30.30
CA MET A 1127 -7.80 -7.48 -29.39
C MET A 1127 -8.18 -8.73 -30.19
N PRO A 1128 -8.52 -9.87 -29.56
CA PRO A 1128 -9.06 -11.02 -30.27
C PRO A 1128 -10.33 -10.60 -31.03
N CYS A 1129 -10.35 -10.75 -32.34
CA CYS A 1129 -11.44 -10.27 -33.19
C CYS A 1129 -11.73 -11.26 -34.31
N ARG A 1130 -12.93 -11.17 -34.86
CA ARG A 1130 -13.37 -11.92 -36.02
C ARG A 1130 -13.44 -11.01 -37.23
N VAL A 1131 -12.82 -11.35 -38.35
CA VAL A 1131 -12.87 -10.55 -39.57
C VAL A 1131 -14.27 -10.64 -40.17
N LEU A 1132 -15.03 -9.53 -40.18
CA LEU A 1132 -16.37 -9.49 -40.76
C LEU A 1132 -16.36 -9.23 -42.26
N SER A 1133 -15.44 -8.41 -42.75
CA SER A 1133 -15.25 -8.17 -44.19
C SER A 1133 -13.86 -7.58 -44.47
N VAL A 1134 -13.34 -7.85 -45.66
CA VAL A 1134 -12.10 -7.23 -46.18
C VAL A 1134 -12.46 -6.42 -47.42
N ALA A 1135 -12.26 -5.10 -47.36
CA ALA A 1135 -12.74 -4.17 -48.38
C ALA A 1135 -11.79 -4.01 -49.59
N LYS A 1136 -10.55 -4.49 -49.48
CA LYS A 1136 -9.48 -4.35 -50.49
C LYS A 1136 -8.81 -5.70 -50.80
N LYS A 1137 -8.35 -5.89 -52.03
CA LYS A 1137 -7.58 -7.06 -52.44
C LYS A 1137 -6.08 -6.81 -52.27
N ASN A 1138 -5.32 -7.88 -52.06
CA ASN A 1138 -3.86 -7.78 -52.00
C ASN A 1138 -3.31 -7.20 -53.30
N GLY A 1139 -2.60 -6.08 -53.21
CA GLY A 1139 -2.03 -5.33 -54.33
C GLY A 1139 -2.81 -4.07 -54.74
N ASP A 1140 -4.00 -3.83 -54.17
CA ASP A 1140 -4.79 -2.62 -54.41
C ASP A 1140 -4.14 -1.39 -53.78
N ASP A 1141 -4.21 -0.24 -54.46
CA ASP A 1141 -3.75 1.03 -53.93
C ASP A 1141 -4.76 1.58 -52.90
N VAL A 1142 -4.26 2.01 -51.74
CA VAL A 1142 -5.04 2.63 -50.65
C VAL A 1142 -4.46 3.98 -50.26
N LYS A 1143 -5.32 4.90 -49.82
CA LYS A 1143 -4.92 6.22 -49.30
C LYS A 1143 -5.00 6.27 -47.78
N VAL A 1144 -4.20 7.14 -47.15
CA VAL A 1144 -4.29 7.42 -45.71
C VAL A 1144 -5.74 7.73 -45.30
N GLY A 1145 -6.25 7.04 -44.28
CA GLY A 1145 -7.61 7.19 -43.75
C GLY A 1145 -8.69 6.38 -44.46
N GLU A 1146 -8.36 5.67 -45.55
CA GLU A 1146 -9.31 4.81 -46.28
C GLU A 1146 -9.61 3.52 -45.50
N SER A 1147 -10.88 3.11 -45.41
CA SER A 1147 -11.27 1.87 -44.73
C SER A 1147 -10.88 0.64 -45.55
N VAL A 1148 -10.25 -0.34 -44.91
CA VAL A 1148 -9.67 -1.51 -45.57
C VAL A 1148 -10.22 -2.85 -45.07
N MET A 1149 -10.75 -2.90 -43.83
CA MET A 1149 -11.27 -4.13 -43.22
C MET A 1149 -12.28 -3.79 -42.12
N VAL A 1150 -13.26 -4.65 -41.87
CA VAL A 1150 -14.17 -4.57 -40.71
C VAL A 1150 -14.01 -5.82 -39.86
N VAL A 1151 -13.87 -5.64 -38.55
CA VAL A 1151 -13.72 -6.72 -37.57
C VAL A 1151 -14.80 -6.63 -36.49
N GLU A 1152 -15.21 -7.77 -35.95
CA GLU A 1152 -16.11 -7.90 -34.81
C GLU A 1152 -15.32 -8.35 -33.59
N SER A 1153 -15.45 -7.64 -32.49
CA SER A 1153 -14.98 -8.10 -31.20
C SER A 1153 -15.93 -7.64 -30.11
N MET A 1154 -16.14 -8.46 -29.08
CA MET A 1154 -17.02 -8.15 -27.94
C MET A 1154 -18.42 -7.63 -28.34
N LYS A 1155 -19.02 -8.20 -29.40
CA LYS A 1155 -20.33 -7.80 -29.97
C LYS A 1155 -20.38 -6.36 -30.52
N MET A 1156 -19.23 -5.76 -30.82
CA MET A 1156 -19.12 -4.48 -31.53
C MET A 1156 -18.37 -4.66 -32.84
N GLU A 1157 -18.84 -3.96 -33.88
CA GLU A 1157 -18.18 -3.88 -35.18
C GLU A 1157 -17.23 -2.68 -35.21
N MET A 1158 -16.03 -2.87 -35.74
CA MET A 1158 -15.01 -1.83 -35.87
C MET A 1158 -14.40 -1.84 -37.27
N SER A 1159 -14.32 -0.65 -37.88
CA SER A 1159 -13.66 -0.44 -39.16
C SER A 1159 -12.18 -0.12 -38.96
N ILE A 1160 -11.31 -0.85 -39.66
CA ILE A 1160 -9.87 -0.64 -39.73
C ILE A 1160 -9.56 0.28 -40.92
N THR A 1161 -8.79 1.35 -40.68
CA THR A 1161 -8.39 2.35 -41.68
C THR A 1161 -6.89 2.32 -41.97
N ALA A 1162 -6.49 2.63 -43.19
CA ALA A 1162 -5.09 2.66 -43.61
C ALA A 1162 -4.31 3.82 -42.97
N SER A 1163 -3.15 3.52 -42.37
CA SER A 1163 -2.24 4.48 -41.73
C SER A 1163 -1.28 5.17 -42.69
N ALA A 1164 -1.10 4.65 -43.90
CA ALA A 1164 -0.25 5.18 -44.97
C ALA A 1164 -0.91 5.00 -46.35
N SER A 1165 -0.42 5.73 -47.36
CA SER A 1165 -0.78 5.47 -48.77
C SER A 1165 0.20 4.45 -49.37
N GLY A 1166 -0.29 3.43 -50.07
CA GLY A 1166 0.56 2.36 -50.65
C GLY A 1166 -0.26 1.15 -51.11
N ARG A 1167 0.39 0.00 -51.29
CA ARG A 1167 -0.29 -1.25 -51.70
C ARG A 1167 -0.75 -2.06 -50.49
N PHE A 1168 -2.04 -2.36 -50.42
CA PHE A 1168 -2.64 -3.16 -49.35
C PHE A 1168 -2.26 -4.64 -49.45
N ARG A 1169 -1.96 -5.27 -48.31
CA ARG A 1169 -1.80 -6.73 -48.16
C ARG A 1169 -2.40 -7.23 -46.86
N THR A 1170 -3.05 -8.38 -46.89
CA THR A 1170 -3.52 -9.12 -45.71
C THR A 1170 -3.42 -10.63 -45.95
N SER A 1171 -3.22 -11.39 -44.88
CA SER A 1171 -3.27 -12.85 -44.87
C SER A 1171 -4.62 -13.41 -44.39
N TRP A 1172 -5.55 -12.55 -43.96
CA TRP A 1172 -6.79 -12.95 -43.30
C TRP A 1172 -7.99 -12.87 -44.24
N LYS A 1173 -8.96 -13.75 -44.06
CA LYS A 1173 -10.20 -13.83 -44.83
C LYS A 1173 -11.41 -13.52 -43.96
N GLN A 1174 -12.52 -13.19 -44.60
CA GLN A 1174 -13.80 -13.03 -43.92
C GLN A 1174 -14.17 -14.31 -43.15
N GLY A 1175 -14.50 -14.15 -41.87
CA GLY A 1175 -14.88 -15.21 -40.95
C GLY A 1175 -13.77 -15.66 -39.99
N ASP A 1176 -12.51 -15.33 -40.29
CA ASP A 1176 -11.34 -15.75 -39.51
C ASP A 1176 -11.29 -15.07 -38.13
N ALA A 1177 -10.91 -15.84 -37.11
CA ALA A 1177 -10.58 -15.32 -35.78
C ALA A 1177 -9.09 -14.95 -35.74
N VAL A 1178 -8.79 -13.77 -35.21
CA VAL A 1178 -7.46 -13.19 -35.12
C VAL A 1178 -7.19 -12.86 -33.68
N GLU A 1179 -6.09 -13.37 -33.12
CA GLU A 1179 -5.65 -13.05 -31.77
C GLU A 1179 -5.07 -11.63 -31.69
N GLU A 1180 -5.08 -11.05 -30.49
CA GLU A 1180 -4.50 -9.75 -30.21
C GLU A 1180 -3.01 -9.67 -30.62
N GLY A 1181 -2.61 -8.52 -31.16
CA GLY A 1181 -1.25 -8.23 -31.57
C GLY A 1181 -0.83 -8.84 -32.92
N LYS A 1182 -1.65 -9.70 -33.54
CA LYS A 1182 -1.36 -10.24 -34.89
C LYS A 1182 -1.58 -9.17 -35.96
N VAL A 1183 -0.71 -9.10 -36.97
CA VAL A 1183 -0.84 -8.13 -38.08
C VAL A 1183 -2.10 -8.44 -38.89
N LEU A 1184 -3.06 -7.52 -38.92
CA LEU A 1184 -4.28 -7.61 -39.73
C LEU A 1184 -4.01 -7.28 -41.20
N CYS A 1185 -3.25 -6.24 -41.47
CA CYS A 1185 -2.86 -5.87 -42.82
C CYS A 1185 -1.63 -4.98 -42.85
N THR A 1186 -0.92 -4.98 -43.98
CA THR A 1186 0.21 -4.10 -44.26
C THR A 1186 -0.08 -3.21 -45.47
N VAL A 1187 0.55 -2.03 -45.50
CA VAL A 1187 0.51 -1.07 -46.61
C VAL A 1187 1.95 -0.81 -47.03
N GLU A 1188 2.36 -1.38 -48.17
CA GLU A 1188 3.74 -1.34 -48.70
C GLU A 1188 4.02 -0.17 -49.63
#